data_AF-A0AAU7K8W3-F1
#
_entry.id   AF-A0AAU7K8W3-F1
#
_cell.length_a   1.000
_cell.length_b   1.000
_cell.length_c   1.000
_cell.angle_alpha   90.00
_cell.angle_beta   90.00
_cell.angle_gamma   90.00
#
_symmetry.space_group_name_H-M   'P 1'
#
loop_
_entity.id
_entity.type
_entity.pdbx_description
1 polymer ?
#
loop_
_entity_poly.entity_id
_entity_poly.type
_entity_poly.pdbx_seq_one_letter_code
_entity_poly.pdbx_strand_id
1 'polypeptide(L)'
;METNTLDSTKLQQISEETNFNALLNSYCREFSNWSRYIGIPKYDEPLANYLITTTDRLHIRFDFTAIGFEVYAPLKFYADSGRHVFNFPIIERNVDTDAINPITIYRFMELAIQVSNQEFGAVDADLVKKRLANSIENLETFLSFFKQNGKPVNFAKMSFIEAEQSLFLGHNAHPFPKGRSGFNCKEELFKYSPETQGHFQLAYFLISAENIVEKNAEGFDMTDLFRIDLLESNHKEIIVLLDQHPNYKVVPMHPWEAQYLLTLPQVKAMQQEKVLIFLGHFGELYTPTSSVRTVYNASSDWMFKFSLHVKITNSERVNLVRELHRGYDISKLLKTTYGKAAKTAFPEIEFITDPAFITVNYKGETIDGFNISIRHNPFKEEGAEKNVTLLAALCQDALLGQKPRIVNLIEEAAISKNRTVAHTAVNWFKQYLHVCVAPIVGLYNHFGMAFEFHQQNVMVELDKNYYPAKLYFRDNQGFFFSDAKAEALEKASPGIAAESGSIVPNAYILPKLTYYLLINNILGVVNAIASNNLADEKTLIDLVYLEFKQFENSDTTGLVDYIINRRDWEVKGNLLTNLCNIDEASAPIENPAIYRAFPNPLTKYFFCENLIKPQTMEAMYSRYFPKEDITITIRSFDIDRDLELVHDWFNQEHAKPIWKMDGPIKALELFYRTLIPGDASHSFIGEINGVPNFTIEPYWPMRDGVGACYEALSTDYGSHLLIAPTEKDKKFSFPTGQAMLDFVFDQSIVGKCIGEAAVESRAMHMFGTRLGYRYQKVIEMPHKMATLTFCYREWYWEKFPEAKAYAMLKTAQFETEEI
;
A
#
# COMPACT_ATOMS: atom_id res chain seq x y z
N MET A 1 18.68 8.84 31.06
CA MET A 1 17.35 9.29 31.49
C MET A 1 17.29 10.79 31.27
N GLU A 2 17.00 11.22 30.05
CA GLU A 2 16.60 12.60 29.81
C GLU A 2 15.11 12.73 30.17
N THR A 3 14.81 13.79 30.89
CA THR A 3 13.51 14.08 31.51
C THR A 3 12.39 14.23 30.47
N ASN A 4 11.36 13.40 30.64
CA ASN A 4 10.18 13.26 29.79
C ASN A 4 9.20 14.45 29.95
N THR A 5 9.51 15.58 29.31
CA THR A 5 8.72 16.83 29.33
C THR A 5 7.86 17.04 28.07
N LEU A 6 7.17 16.02 27.57
CA LEU A 6 6.17 16.23 26.52
C LEU A 6 4.87 16.83 27.11
N ASP A 7 4.65 18.13 27.03
CA ASP A 7 3.37 18.76 27.41
C ASP A 7 2.17 18.19 26.61
N SER A 8 0.96 18.29 27.15
CA SER A 8 -0.33 17.95 26.52
C SER A 8 -0.47 18.53 25.11
N THR A 9 -0.11 19.81 24.93
CA THR A 9 -0.05 20.51 23.63
C THR A 9 0.77 19.75 22.58
N LYS A 10 1.85 19.08 23.00
CA LYS A 10 2.73 18.32 22.11
C LYS A 10 2.13 16.97 21.70
N LEU A 11 1.27 16.36 22.52
CA LEU A 11 0.59 15.11 22.18
C LEU A 11 -0.53 15.32 21.16
N GLN A 12 -1.28 16.42 21.28
CA GLN A 12 -2.26 16.82 20.27
C GLN A 12 -1.58 17.04 18.92
N GLN A 13 -0.49 17.81 18.88
CA GLN A 13 0.29 18.04 17.66
C GLN A 13 0.77 16.73 17.02
N ILE A 14 1.37 15.82 17.81
CA ILE A 14 1.81 14.51 17.31
C ILE A 14 0.64 13.72 16.72
N SER A 15 -0.54 13.79 17.34
CA SER A 15 -1.74 13.07 16.88
C SER A 15 -2.26 13.64 15.56
N GLU A 16 -2.31 14.96 15.43
CA GLU A 16 -2.69 15.64 14.20
C GLU A 16 -1.70 15.34 13.06
N GLU A 17 -0.39 15.51 13.28
CA GLU A 17 0.66 15.24 12.28
C GLU A 17 0.67 13.78 11.84
N THR A 18 0.45 12.83 12.76
CA THR A 18 0.34 11.40 12.43
C THR A 18 -0.84 11.13 11.51
N ASN A 19 -2.03 11.64 11.87
CA ASN A 19 -3.22 11.47 11.03
C ASN A 19 -3.05 12.20 9.68
N PHE A 20 -2.36 13.34 9.67
CA PHE A 20 -2.14 14.12 8.45
C PHE A 20 -1.18 13.37 7.51
N ASN A 21 -0.11 12.78 8.04
CA ASN A 21 0.77 11.92 7.26
C ASN A 21 0.02 10.74 6.62
N ALA A 22 -0.87 10.07 7.37
CA ALA A 22 -1.70 8.98 6.84
C ALA A 22 -2.69 9.47 5.76
N LEU A 23 -3.28 10.66 5.94
CA LEU A 23 -4.17 11.29 4.97
C LEU A 23 -3.46 11.63 3.67
N LEU A 24 -2.28 12.26 3.73
CA LEU A 24 -1.47 12.60 2.55
C LEU A 24 -1.08 11.35 1.77
N ASN A 25 -0.66 10.29 2.47
CA ASN A 25 -0.32 9.02 1.83
C ASN A 25 -1.53 8.33 1.18
N SER A 26 -2.72 8.43 1.81
CA SER A 26 -3.96 7.95 1.20
C SER A 26 -4.28 8.77 -0.05
N TYR A 27 -4.12 10.09 0.00
CA TYR A 27 -4.33 10.97 -1.15
C TYR A 27 -3.37 10.66 -2.31
N CYS A 28 -2.05 10.56 -2.05
CA CYS A 28 -1.06 10.24 -3.08
C CYS A 28 -1.31 8.90 -3.77
N ARG A 29 -1.91 7.94 -3.05
CA ARG A 29 -2.24 6.61 -3.60
C ARG A 29 -3.48 6.62 -4.48
N GLU A 30 -4.39 7.56 -4.27
CA GLU A 30 -5.76 7.49 -4.80
C GLU A 30 -6.07 8.58 -5.84
N PHE A 31 -5.23 9.61 -5.91
CA PHE A 31 -5.34 10.74 -6.81
C PHE A 31 -4.07 10.92 -7.63
N SER A 32 -4.19 11.59 -8.78
CA SER A 32 -3.07 11.87 -9.69
C SER A 32 -2.68 13.36 -9.76
N ASN A 33 -3.43 14.25 -9.11
CA ASN A 33 -3.17 15.69 -9.10
C ASN A 33 -2.11 16.07 -8.05
N TRP A 34 -0.97 15.39 -8.08
CA TRP A 34 0.18 15.71 -7.26
C TRP A 34 1.47 15.37 -8.00
N SER A 35 2.55 16.05 -7.63
CA SER A 35 3.88 15.85 -8.22
C SER A 35 4.96 16.10 -7.18
N ARG A 36 6.15 15.53 -7.37
CA ARG A 36 7.33 16.01 -6.63
C ARG A 36 7.68 17.41 -7.11
N TYR A 37 8.28 18.22 -6.25
CA TYR A 37 8.72 19.58 -6.55
C TYR A 37 10.08 19.84 -5.89
N ILE A 38 11.04 20.38 -6.65
CA ILE A 38 12.41 20.61 -6.17
C ILE A 38 12.88 22.07 -6.27
N GLY A 39 13.58 22.50 -5.22
CA GLY A 39 14.32 23.75 -5.16
C GLY A 39 13.48 25.01 -4.92
N ILE A 40 14.11 26.16 -5.06
CA ILE A 40 13.51 27.49 -4.84
C ILE A 40 13.29 28.12 -6.22
N PRO A 41 12.06 28.55 -6.57
CA PRO A 41 11.78 29.13 -7.87
C PRO A 41 12.40 30.52 -8.06
N LYS A 42 12.78 30.84 -9.29
CA LYS A 42 13.35 32.13 -9.72
C LYS A 42 12.26 33.08 -10.25
N TYR A 43 11.22 32.55 -10.88
CA TYR A 43 10.15 33.31 -11.53
C TYR A 43 8.83 33.24 -10.75
N ASP A 44 8.88 32.79 -9.50
CA ASP A 44 7.75 32.77 -8.57
C ASP A 44 8.13 33.36 -7.22
N GLU A 45 8.23 34.69 -7.17
CA GLU A 45 8.71 35.45 -6.02
C GLU A 45 7.98 35.11 -4.70
N PRO A 46 6.63 35.03 -4.63
CA PRO A 46 5.94 34.68 -3.40
C PRO A 46 6.36 33.32 -2.83
N LEU A 47 6.45 32.29 -3.68
CA LEU A 47 6.85 30.95 -3.26
C LEU A 47 8.35 30.89 -2.91
N ALA A 48 9.19 31.62 -3.66
CA ALA A 48 10.61 31.73 -3.39
C ALA A 48 10.89 32.34 -2.00
N ASN A 49 10.18 33.44 -1.69
CA ASN A 49 10.29 34.14 -0.41
C ASN A 49 9.92 33.25 0.78
N TYR A 50 9.00 32.30 0.60
CA TYR A 50 8.71 31.29 1.62
C TYR A 50 9.80 30.21 1.66
N LEU A 51 10.08 29.55 0.54
CA LEU A 51 10.95 28.36 0.52
C LEU A 51 12.39 28.66 0.94
N ILE A 52 12.90 29.87 0.71
CA ILE A 52 14.23 30.29 1.17
C ILE A 52 14.36 30.31 2.71
N THR A 53 13.24 30.44 3.43
CA THR A 53 13.20 30.43 4.90
C THR A 53 13.22 29.01 5.48
N THR A 54 13.04 28.00 4.64
CA THR A 54 13.00 26.58 5.03
C THR A 54 14.30 25.87 4.62
N THR A 55 14.59 24.73 5.25
CA THR A 55 15.71 23.86 4.87
C THR A 55 15.32 22.78 3.86
N ASP A 56 14.03 22.43 3.78
CA ASP A 56 13.54 21.41 2.87
C ASP A 56 13.65 21.88 1.42
N ARG A 57 14.13 21.01 0.54
CA ARG A 57 14.30 21.30 -0.89
C ARG A 57 13.45 20.42 -1.78
N LEU A 58 12.94 19.31 -1.24
CA LEU A 58 12.05 18.40 -1.93
C LEU A 58 10.67 18.44 -1.26
N HIS A 59 9.64 18.57 -2.07
CA HIS A 59 8.26 18.65 -1.62
C HIS A 59 7.39 17.72 -2.46
N ILE A 60 6.23 17.33 -1.92
CA ILE A 60 5.08 16.94 -2.75
C ILE A 60 4.21 18.18 -2.92
N ARG A 61 3.98 18.56 -4.18
CA ARG A 61 2.99 19.57 -4.58
C ARG A 61 1.68 18.87 -4.87
N PHE A 62 0.61 19.24 -4.18
CA PHE A 62 -0.76 18.85 -4.52
C PHE A 62 -1.42 19.98 -5.31
N ASP A 63 -1.91 19.65 -6.49
CA ASP A 63 -2.49 20.60 -7.44
C ASP A 63 -3.99 20.74 -7.23
N PHE A 64 -4.39 21.79 -6.52
CA PHE A 64 -5.79 22.17 -6.32
C PHE A 64 -6.13 23.44 -7.11
N THR A 65 -5.39 23.75 -8.19
CA THR A 65 -5.53 25.02 -8.91
C THR A 65 -6.92 25.17 -9.55
N ALA A 66 -7.58 24.07 -9.90
CA ALA A 66 -8.98 24.04 -10.35
C ALA A 66 -9.99 24.60 -9.31
N ILE A 67 -9.62 24.63 -8.03
CA ILE A 67 -10.39 25.22 -6.93
C ILE A 67 -9.64 26.38 -6.25
N GLY A 68 -8.59 26.91 -6.88
CA GLY A 68 -7.89 28.14 -6.47
C GLY A 68 -6.74 27.96 -5.46
N PHE A 69 -6.25 26.73 -5.23
CA PHE A 69 -5.21 26.48 -4.23
C PHE A 69 -4.05 25.60 -4.73
N GLU A 70 -2.91 25.70 -4.08
CA GLU A 70 -1.81 24.73 -4.17
C GLU A 70 -1.38 24.35 -2.76
N VAL A 71 -0.93 23.10 -2.56
CA VAL A 71 -0.39 22.67 -1.27
C VAL A 71 1.01 22.11 -1.47
N TYR A 72 1.95 22.51 -0.63
CA TYR A 72 3.33 22.00 -0.66
C TYR A 72 3.64 21.33 0.68
N ALA A 73 3.87 20.02 0.63
CA ALA A 73 4.26 19.22 1.78
C ALA A 73 5.77 18.89 1.70
N PRO A 74 6.58 19.42 2.63
CA PRO A 74 8.01 19.08 2.71
C PRO A 74 8.24 17.58 2.84
N LEU A 75 9.18 17.04 2.08
CA LEU A 75 9.39 15.60 1.96
C LEU A 75 10.69 15.18 2.63
N LYS A 76 10.58 14.40 3.71
CA LYS A 76 11.71 13.78 4.40
C LYS A 76 12.19 12.51 3.69
N PHE A 77 11.24 11.72 3.19
CA PHE A 77 11.51 10.48 2.46
C PHE A 77 10.45 10.27 1.38
N TYR A 78 10.89 10.26 0.12
CA TYR A 78 10.09 9.73 -0.98
C TYR A 78 10.20 8.20 -0.98
N ALA A 79 9.10 7.52 -1.29
CA ALA A 79 9.04 6.07 -1.20
C ALA A 79 8.39 5.48 -2.44
N ASP A 80 9.12 4.67 -3.19
CA ASP A 80 8.58 3.87 -4.29
C ASP A 80 7.66 2.76 -3.79
N SER A 81 7.85 2.32 -2.54
CA SER A 81 6.93 1.45 -1.81
C SER A 81 5.55 2.08 -1.52
N GLY A 82 5.35 3.36 -1.82
CA GLY A 82 4.04 4.02 -1.78
C GLY A 82 3.63 4.56 -0.41
N ARG A 83 4.58 4.74 0.53
CA ARG A 83 4.36 5.48 1.79
C ARG A 83 5.49 6.49 2.05
N HIS A 84 5.21 7.75 1.77
CA HIS A 84 6.10 8.88 1.97
C HIS A 84 6.17 9.30 3.45
N VAL A 85 7.26 9.98 3.82
CA VAL A 85 7.41 10.63 5.13
C VAL A 85 7.58 12.13 4.92
N PHE A 86 6.71 12.91 5.55
CA PHE A 86 6.67 14.37 5.41
C PHE A 86 7.29 15.07 6.63
N ASN A 87 7.84 16.26 6.40
CA ASN A 87 8.14 17.22 7.46
C ASN A 87 6.98 18.23 7.59
N PHE A 88 6.86 18.85 8.76
CA PHE A 88 5.86 19.87 9.05
C PHE A 88 6.58 21.19 9.41
N PRO A 89 5.98 22.37 9.15
CA PRO A 89 4.61 22.58 8.66
C PRO A 89 4.44 22.33 7.16
N ILE A 90 3.22 22.00 6.76
CA ILE A 90 2.77 21.97 5.36
C ILE A 90 2.13 23.31 5.07
N ILE A 91 2.25 23.82 3.84
CA ILE A 91 1.64 25.09 3.44
C ILE A 91 0.58 24.93 2.37
N GLU A 92 -0.43 25.79 2.43
CA GLU A 92 -1.29 26.12 1.29
C GLU A 92 -0.92 27.49 0.73
N ARG A 93 -1.08 27.63 -0.59
CA ARG A 93 -1.03 28.89 -1.32
C ARG A 93 -2.38 29.13 -1.98
N ASN A 94 -2.92 30.33 -1.82
CA ASN A 94 -4.04 30.80 -2.64
C ASN A 94 -3.50 31.33 -3.98
N VAL A 95 -4.01 30.82 -5.10
CA VAL A 95 -3.48 31.13 -6.44
C VAL A 95 -3.83 32.56 -6.89
N ASP A 96 -4.93 33.13 -6.38
CA ASP A 96 -5.38 34.47 -6.77
C ASP A 96 -4.65 35.58 -5.99
N THR A 97 -4.35 35.33 -4.72
CA THR A 97 -3.77 36.34 -3.81
C THR A 97 -2.29 36.13 -3.50
N ASP A 98 -1.73 34.98 -3.90
CA ASP A 98 -0.38 34.53 -3.56
C ASP A 98 -0.10 34.41 -2.04
N ALA A 99 -1.15 34.44 -1.21
CA ALA A 99 -1.02 34.26 0.22
C ALA A 99 -0.61 32.82 0.55
N ILE A 100 0.48 32.66 1.31
CA ILE A 100 1.01 31.38 1.79
C ILE A 100 0.80 31.26 3.29
N ASN A 101 0.14 30.19 3.72
CA ASN A 101 -0.14 29.94 5.13
C ASN A 101 0.07 28.46 5.47
N PRO A 102 0.46 28.11 6.72
CA PRO A 102 0.38 26.74 7.19
C PRO A 102 -1.04 26.18 7.04
N ILE A 103 -1.16 24.99 6.45
CA ILE A 103 -2.44 24.30 6.28
C ILE A 103 -2.65 23.28 7.41
N THR A 104 -3.86 23.19 7.93
CA THR A 104 -4.25 22.16 8.90
C THR A 104 -4.74 20.90 8.19
N ILE A 105 -4.72 19.76 8.89
CA ILE A 105 -5.29 18.51 8.38
C ILE A 105 -6.77 18.66 7.96
N TYR A 106 -7.54 19.44 8.74
CA TYR A 106 -8.95 19.72 8.43
C TYR A 106 -9.09 20.51 7.14
N ARG A 107 -8.25 21.53 6.94
CA ARG A 107 -8.25 22.33 5.72
C ARG A 107 -7.84 21.52 4.49
N PHE A 108 -6.85 20.64 4.61
CA PHE A 108 -6.49 19.71 3.53
C PHE A 108 -7.63 18.75 3.20
N MET A 109 -8.30 18.21 4.22
CA MET A 109 -9.48 17.35 4.03
C MET A 109 -10.61 18.09 3.29
N GLU A 110 -10.81 19.39 3.55
CA GLU A 110 -11.79 20.19 2.79
C GLU A 110 -11.44 20.29 1.30
N LEU A 111 -10.17 20.51 0.96
CA LEU A 111 -9.72 20.53 -0.44
C LEU A 111 -9.93 19.16 -1.10
N ALA A 112 -9.59 18.07 -0.41
CA ALA A 112 -9.80 16.72 -0.89
C ALA A 112 -11.29 16.40 -1.11
N ILE A 113 -12.18 16.84 -0.20
CA ILE A 113 -13.63 16.73 -0.34
C ILE A 113 -14.11 17.49 -1.59
N GLN A 114 -13.66 18.73 -1.80
CA GLN A 114 -14.09 19.54 -2.94
C GLN A 114 -13.72 18.91 -4.28
N VAL A 115 -12.48 18.42 -4.44
CA VAL A 115 -12.03 17.70 -5.64
C VAL A 115 -12.84 16.40 -5.81
N SER A 116 -13.00 15.62 -4.75
CA SER A 116 -13.74 14.37 -4.81
C SER A 116 -15.22 14.57 -5.17
N ASN A 117 -15.83 15.66 -4.70
CA ASN A 117 -17.21 15.98 -5.03
C ASN A 117 -17.40 16.35 -6.50
N GLN A 118 -16.39 16.95 -7.14
CA GLN A 118 -16.40 17.20 -8.59
C GLN A 118 -16.33 15.89 -9.40
N GLU A 119 -15.60 14.88 -8.91
CA GLU A 119 -15.47 13.59 -9.60
C GLU A 119 -16.64 12.63 -9.32
N PHE A 120 -17.15 12.57 -8.08
CA PHE A 120 -18.09 11.53 -7.64
C PHE A 120 -19.48 12.02 -7.22
N GLY A 121 -19.66 13.30 -6.88
CA GLY A 121 -20.95 13.90 -6.51
C GLY A 121 -21.65 13.34 -5.24
N ALA A 122 -21.01 12.42 -4.51
CA ALA A 122 -21.63 11.65 -3.42
C ALA A 122 -20.82 11.69 -2.10
N VAL A 123 -20.16 12.82 -1.80
CA VAL A 123 -19.30 12.93 -0.62
C VAL A 123 -20.06 13.41 0.62
N ASP A 124 -20.00 12.65 1.72
CA ASP A 124 -20.55 13.07 3.03
C ASP A 124 -19.51 13.82 3.85
N ALA A 125 -19.39 15.12 3.60
CA ALA A 125 -18.38 15.99 4.22
C ALA A 125 -18.48 16.03 5.76
N ASP A 126 -19.70 16.07 6.31
CA ASP A 126 -19.91 16.18 7.75
C ASP A 126 -19.51 14.90 8.49
N LEU A 127 -19.87 13.74 7.93
CA LEU A 127 -19.47 12.45 8.49
C LEU A 127 -17.95 12.28 8.46
N VAL A 128 -17.31 12.59 7.33
CA VAL A 128 -15.86 12.51 7.14
C VAL A 128 -15.13 13.38 8.16
N LYS A 129 -15.56 14.63 8.36
CA LYS A 129 -14.98 15.55 9.35
C LYS A 129 -15.11 15.03 10.78
N LYS A 130 -16.28 14.50 11.16
CA LYS A 130 -16.51 13.89 12.48
C LYS A 130 -15.59 12.69 12.72
N ARG A 131 -15.40 11.85 11.69
CA ARG A 131 -14.55 10.66 11.77
C ARG A 131 -13.07 11.02 11.85
N LEU A 132 -12.65 12.08 11.19
CA LEU A 132 -11.30 12.63 11.31
C LEU A 132 -11.02 13.10 12.74
N ALA A 133 -11.90 13.94 13.29
CA ALA A 133 -11.78 14.43 14.67
C ALA A 133 -11.72 13.26 15.67
N ASN A 134 -12.62 12.29 15.53
CA ASN A 134 -12.62 11.10 16.39
C ASN A 134 -11.31 10.30 16.31
N SER A 135 -10.70 10.15 15.14
CA SER A 135 -9.41 9.46 14.98
C SER A 135 -8.27 10.21 15.69
N ILE A 136 -8.22 11.53 15.59
CA ILE A 136 -7.21 12.37 16.23
C ILE A 136 -7.36 12.34 17.76
N GLU A 137 -8.58 12.55 18.27
CA GLU A 137 -8.89 12.55 19.71
C GLU A 137 -8.59 11.19 20.36
N ASN A 138 -8.92 10.09 19.66
CA ASN A 138 -8.62 8.75 20.15
C ASN A 138 -7.10 8.51 20.22
N LEU A 139 -6.35 8.90 19.19
CA LEU A 139 -4.90 8.76 19.19
C LEU A 139 -4.28 9.58 20.33
N GLU A 140 -4.68 10.84 20.51
CA GLU A 140 -4.21 11.68 21.61
C GLU A 140 -4.50 11.04 22.97
N THR A 141 -5.69 10.47 23.13
CA THR A 141 -6.11 9.75 24.33
C THR A 141 -5.23 8.53 24.60
N PHE A 142 -4.89 7.75 23.58
CA PHE A 142 -3.96 6.60 23.72
C PHE A 142 -2.54 7.04 24.04
N LEU A 143 -2.01 8.05 23.36
CA LEU A 143 -0.68 8.59 23.62
C LEU A 143 -0.57 9.14 25.06
N SER A 144 -1.63 9.81 25.52
CA SER A 144 -1.72 10.32 26.89
C SER A 144 -1.72 9.20 27.92
N PHE A 145 -2.56 8.17 27.72
CA PHE A 145 -2.57 6.99 28.58
C PHE A 145 -1.20 6.31 28.63
N PHE A 146 -0.57 6.14 27.46
CA PHE A 146 0.72 5.49 27.34
C PHE A 146 1.83 6.27 28.06
N LYS A 147 1.88 7.60 27.85
CA LYS A 147 2.85 8.48 28.52
C LYS A 147 2.72 8.42 30.04
N GLN A 148 1.49 8.38 30.57
CA GLN A 148 1.25 8.32 32.02
C GLN A 148 1.67 6.98 32.62
N ASN A 149 1.50 5.88 31.90
CA ASN A 149 1.82 4.54 32.39
C ASN A 149 3.29 4.13 32.19
N GLY A 150 4.07 4.86 31.38
CA GLY A 150 5.53 4.75 31.32
C GLY A 150 6.09 3.40 30.84
N LYS A 151 5.27 2.52 30.26
CA LYS A 151 5.73 1.24 29.71
C LYS A 151 6.46 1.49 28.39
N PRO A 152 7.66 0.96 28.12
CA PRO A 152 8.24 1.06 26.78
C PRO A 152 7.45 0.19 25.80
N VAL A 153 7.32 0.64 24.56
CA VAL A 153 6.69 -0.09 23.45
C VAL A 153 7.66 -0.05 22.29
N ASN A 154 7.89 -1.19 21.65
CA ASN A 154 8.88 -1.45 20.59
C ASN A 154 10.15 -2.24 21.00
N PHE A 155 10.10 -3.06 22.05
CA PHE A 155 11.16 -4.05 22.31
C PHE A 155 11.37 -5.03 21.15
N ALA A 156 12.61 -5.50 20.97
CA ALA A 156 12.92 -6.52 19.98
C ALA A 156 12.18 -7.84 20.25
N LYS A 157 12.18 -8.28 21.52
CA LYS A 157 11.41 -9.44 21.99
C LYS A 157 10.07 -8.97 22.57
N MET A 158 8.97 -9.55 22.09
CA MET A 158 7.63 -9.38 22.68
C MET A 158 6.87 -10.70 22.59
N SER A 159 6.01 -10.93 23.58
CA SER A 159 4.96 -11.96 23.52
C SER A 159 3.92 -11.64 22.42
N PHE A 160 3.08 -12.61 22.10
CA PHE A 160 1.98 -12.44 21.15
C PHE A 160 1.08 -11.25 21.52
N ILE A 161 0.61 -11.18 22.76
CA ILE A 161 -0.36 -10.16 23.16
C ILE A 161 0.26 -8.77 23.26
N GLU A 162 1.51 -8.66 23.71
CA GLU A 162 2.24 -7.38 23.70
C GLU A 162 2.38 -6.85 22.27
N ALA A 163 2.66 -7.72 21.30
CA ALA A 163 2.76 -7.33 19.90
C ALA A 163 1.40 -6.87 19.33
N GLU A 164 0.31 -7.58 19.63
CA GLU A 164 -1.06 -7.18 19.25
C GLU A 164 -1.47 -5.82 19.82
N GLN A 165 -1.02 -5.51 21.03
CA GLN A 165 -1.34 -4.27 21.75
C GLN A 165 -0.38 -3.12 21.46
N SER A 166 0.64 -3.37 20.63
CA SER A 166 1.67 -2.37 20.33
C SER A 166 1.37 -1.51 19.10
N LEU A 167 0.28 -1.74 18.34
CA LEU A 167 -0.08 -0.93 17.16
C LEU A 167 -0.78 0.38 17.55
N PHE A 168 -0.03 1.43 17.90
CA PHE A 168 -0.60 2.71 18.36
C PHE A 168 -0.99 3.66 17.24
N LEU A 169 -0.33 3.62 16.09
CA LEU A 169 -0.59 4.57 14.99
C LEU A 169 -1.70 4.09 14.05
N GLY A 170 -1.97 2.78 14.02
CA GLY A 170 -2.98 2.19 13.16
C GLY A 170 -2.49 2.04 11.71
N HIS A 171 -3.39 2.13 10.74
CA HIS A 171 -3.04 1.93 9.33
C HIS A 171 -2.41 3.19 8.73
N ASN A 172 -1.14 3.11 8.32
CA ASN A 172 -0.37 4.27 7.84
C ASN A 172 -0.81 4.88 6.47
N ALA A 173 -1.91 4.39 5.89
CA ALA A 173 -2.45 4.81 4.59
C ALA A 173 -3.98 4.63 4.59
N HIS A 174 -4.57 5.11 5.68
CA HIS A 174 -6.01 5.21 5.88
C HIS A 174 -6.28 6.59 6.51
N PRO A 175 -7.34 7.33 6.12
CA PRO A 175 -7.55 8.69 6.60
C PRO A 175 -7.90 8.78 8.10
N PHE A 176 -8.51 7.73 8.66
CA PHE A 176 -8.97 7.66 10.07
C PHE A 176 -8.43 6.40 10.79
N PRO A 177 -7.11 6.24 10.93
CA PRO A 177 -6.51 4.99 11.39
C PRO A 177 -6.95 4.56 12.79
N LYS A 178 -7.37 5.51 13.64
CA LYS A 178 -7.86 5.27 15.01
C LYS A 178 -9.32 5.69 15.21
N GLY A 179 -10.06 5.91 14.14
CA GLY A 179 -11.51 6.13 14.21
C GLY A 179 -12.23 4.91 14.81
N ARG A 180 -13.05 5.16 15.83
CA ARG A 180 -13.87 4.15 16.54
C ARG A 180 -15.26 4.73 16.80
N SER A 181 -16.01 4.95 15.72
CA SER A 181 -17.34 5.56 15.82
C SER A 181 -18.33 4.53 16.36
N GLY A 182 -18.71 4.69 17.63
CA GLY A 182 -19.61 3.79 18.37
C GLY A 182 -19.33 3.82 19.87
N PHE A 183 -18.06 3.92 20.28
CA PHE A 183 -17.73 4.17 21.69
C PHE A 183 -18.08 5.62 22.07
N ASN A 184 -18.85 5.76 23.14
CA ASN A 184 -19.47 7.04 23.53
C ASN A 184 -18.71 7.77 24.64
N CYS A 185 -17.81 7.09 25.35
CA CYS A 185 -17.01 7.69 26.40
C CYS A 185 -15.60 7.11 26.51
N LYS A 186 -14.73 7.79 27.27
CA LYS A 186 -13.31 7.40 27.45
C LYS A 186 -13.16 6.08 28.20
N GLU A 187 -14.09 5.77 29.11
CA GLU A 187 -14.09 4.51 29.86
C GLU A 187 -14.28 3.31 28.94
N GLU A 188 -15.21 3.39 27.99
CA GLU A 188 -15.41 2.37 26.96
C GLU A 188 -14.17 2.24 26.09
N LEU A 189 -13.61 3.38 25.66
CA LEU A 189 -12.40 3.39 24.86
C LEU A 189 -11.27 2.68 25.61
N PHE A 190 -10.95 3.04 26.86
CA PHE A 190 -9.88 2.39 27.62
C PHE A 190 -10.12 0.91 27.91
N LYS A 191 -11.39 0.52 28.14
CA LYS A 191 -11.73 -0.85 28.48
C LYS A 191 -11.64 -1.79 27.28
N TYR A 192 -12.05 -1.33 26.09
CA TYR A 192 -12.18 -2.17 24.90
C TYR A 192 -11.07 -1.98 23.87
N SER A 193 -10.05 -1.16 24.16
CA SER A 193 -8.96 -0.87 23.23
C SER A 193 -7.68 -1.67 23.51
N PRO A 194 -7.00 -2.19 22.48
CA PRO A 194 -5.71 -2.86 22.64
C PRO A 194 -4.60 -1.91 23.11
N GLU A 195 -4.62 -0.66 22.67
CA GLU A 195 -3.59 0.35 22.99
C GLU A 195 -3.50 0.67 24.49
N THR A 196 -4.59 0.45 25.22
CA THR A 196 -4.67 0.64 26.67
C THR A 196 -4.56 -0.65 27.46
N GLN A 197 -4.31 -1.78 26.78
CA GLN A 197 -4.28 -3.11 27.40
C GLN A 197 -5.56 -3.36 28.20
N GLY A 198 -6.71 -3.00 27.63
CA GLY A 198 -8.01 -3.13 28.29
C GLY A 198 -8.31 -4.58 28.66
N HIS A 199 -8.99 -4.80 29.80
CA HIS A 199 -9.40 -6.13 30.24
C HIS A 199 -10.87 -6.11 30.66
N PHE A 200 -11.59 -7.17 30.33
CA PHE A 200 -13.00 -7.31 30.67
C PHE A 200 -13.44 -8.77 30.70
N GLN A 201 -14.43 -9.05 31.55
CA GLN A 201 -15.18 -10.31 31.49
C GLN A 201 -16.14 -10.27 30.30
N LEU A 202 -16.38 -11.41 29.67
CA LEU A 202 -17.39 -11.52 28.61
C LEU A 202 -18.79 -11.40 29.19
N ALA A 203 -19.73 -10.95 28.36
CA ALA A 203 -21.16 -11.02 28.64
C ALA A 203 -21.72 -12.36 28.19
N TYR A 204 -22.81 -12.84 28.79
CA TYR A 204 -23.45 -14.12 28.41
C TYR A 204 -24.95 -14.00 28.26
N PHE A 205 -25.48 -14.71 27.27
CA PHE A 205 -26.90 -14.91 27.04
C PHE A 205 -27.24 -16.40 27.10
N LEU A 206 -28.46 -16.68 27.54
CA LEU A 206 -29.09 -17.98 27.44
C LEU A 206 -30.18 -17.87 26.36
N ILE A 207 -30.07 -18.64 25.28
CA ILE A 207 -30.95 -18.51 24.10
C ILE A 207 -31.56 -19.88 23.78
N SER A 208 -32.85 -19.92 23.44
CA SER A 208 -33.54 -21.15 23.01
C SER A 208 -32.78 -21.83 21.88
N ALA A 209 -32.53 -23.15 21.99
CA ALA A 209 -31.75 -23.90 21.01
C ALA A 209 -32.32 -23.81 19.58
N GLU A 210 -33.65 -23.65 19.44
CA GLU A 210 -34.31 -23.50 18.14
C GLU A 210 -33.94 -22.20 17.40
N ASN A 211 -33.40 -21.21 18.12
CA ASN A 211 -32.99 -19.92 17.59
C ASN A 211 -31.48 -19.85 17.31
N ILE A 212 -30.72 -20.91 17.57
CA ILE A 212 -29.29 -20.93 17.31
C ILE A 212 -28.98 -21.73 16.05
N VAL A 213 -28.07 -21.20 15.23
CA VAL A 213 -27.31 -21.99 14.27
C VAL A 213 -25.87 -21.99 14.72
N GLU A 214 -25.35 -23.16 15.04
CA GLU A 214 -23.93 -23.36 15.35
C GLU A 214 -23.33 -24.42 14.43
N LYS A 215 -22.08 -24.19 14.05
CA LYS A 215 -21.26 -25.19 13.34
C LYS A 215 -19.89 -25.21 13.98
N ASN A 216 -19.30 -26.40 14.09
CA ASN A 216 -17.93 -26.58 14.55
C ASN A 216 -17.24 -27.70 13.77
N ALA A 217 -16.09 -27.40 13.17
CA ALA A 217 -15.30 -28.39 12.44
C ALA A 217 -14.63 -29.41 13.36
N GLU A 218 -14.60 -29.20 14.68
CA GLU A 218 -14.06 -30.14 15.69
C GLU A 218 -15.06 -31.24 16.12
N GLY A 219 -16.33 -31.14 15.73
CA GLY A 219 -17.31 -32.21 15.96
C GLY A 219 -18.07 -32.15 17.29
N PHE A 220 -18.11 -31.00 17.95
CA PHE A 220 -18.91 -30.75 19.15
C PHE A 220 -19.48 -29.31 19.16
N ASP A 221 -20.56 -29.09 19.90
CA ASP A 221 -21.19 -27.76 20.03
C ASP A 221 -20.39 -26.87 21.00
N MET A 222 -20.01 -25.67 20.55
CA MET A 222 -19.27 -24.73 21.40
C MET A 222 -20.15 -24.20 22.54
N THR A 223 -21.45 -24.08 22.31
CA THR A 223 -22.42 -23.65 23.31
C THR A 223 -22.53 -24.61 24.49
N ASP A 224 -22.30 -25.90 24.28
CA ASP A 224 -22.29 -26.92 25.33
C ASP A 224 -21.04 -26.80 26.20
N LEU A 225 -19.88 -26.49 25.60
CA LEU A 225 -18.64 -26.22 26.33
C LEU A 225 -18.81 -25.01 27.26
N PHE A 226 -19.35 -23.90 26.75
CA PHE A 226 -19.59 -22.71 27.59
C PHE A 226 -20.61 -22.97 28.70
N ARG A 227 -21.58 -23.85 28.46
CA ARG A 227 -22.51 -24.28 29.50
C ARG A 227 -21.79 -25.05 30.60
N ILE A 228 -20.89 -25.97 30.26
CA ILE A 228 -20.06 -26.70 31.23
C ILE A 228 -19.20 -25.71 32.02
N ASP A 229 -18.50 -24.79 31.35
CA ASP A 229 -17.66 -23.78 32.00
C ASP A 229 -18.45 -22.94 33.02
N LEU A 230 -19.68 -22.54 32.68
CA LEU A 230 -20.55 -21.80 33.60
C LEU A 230 -21.11 -22.67 34.74
N LEU A 231 -21.37 -23.96 34.51
CA LEU A 231 -21.81 -24.90 35.55
C LEU A 231 -20.69 -25.21 36.56
N GLU A 232 -19.45 -25.25 36.09
CA GLU A 232 -18.25 -25.42 36.92
C GLU A 232 -17.83 -24.13 37.64
N SER A 233 -18.45 -22.99 37.28
CA SER A 233 -18.22 -21.71 37.95
C SER A 233 -18.82 -21.67 39.36
N ASN A 234 -18.30 -20.81 40.23
CA ASN A 234 -18.81 -20.64 41.60
C ASN A 234 -20.12 -19.81 41.70
N HIS A 235 -20.81 -19.56 40.58
CA HIS A 235 -21.99 -18.69 40.52
C HIS A 235 -23.30 -19.48 40.68
N LYS A 236 -23.71 -19.74 41.93
CA LYS A 236 -24.91 -20.54 42.26
C LYS A 236 -26.20 -20.09 41.55
N GLU A 237 -26.40 -18.78 41.40
CA GLU A 237 -27.59 -18.24 40.73
C GLU A 237 -27.65 -18.63 39.25
N ILE A 238 -26.49 -18.65 38.57
CA ILE A 238 -26.40 -19.07 37.17
C ILE A 238 -26.65 -20.57 37.05
N ILE A 239 -26.06 -21.37 37.94
CA ILE A 239 -26.25 -22.83 37.93
C ILE A 239 -27.74 -23.18 38.01
N VAL A 240 -28.47 -22.54 38.93
CA VAL A 240 -29.93 -22.73 39.07
C VAL A 240 -30.68 -22.30 37.80
N LEU A 241 -30.30 -21.18 37.19
CA LEU A 241 -30.90 -20.72 35.93
C LEU A 241 -30.64 -21.69 34.77
N LEU A 242 -29.41 -22.21 34.65
CA LEU A 242 -29.06 -23.19 33.64
C LEU A 242 -29.88 -24.47 33.83
N ASP A 243 -30.03 -24.96 35.06
CA ASP A 243 -30.84 -26.15 35.39
C ASP A 243 -32.33 -25.96 35.04
N GLN A 244 -32.87 -24.75 35.23
CA GLN A 244 -34.26 -24.42 34.86
C GLN A 244 -34.49 -24.35 33.35
N HIS A 245 -33.42 -24.18 32.57
CA HIS A 245 -33.45 -23.97 31.12
C HIS A 245 -32.53 -24.96 30.39
N PRO A 246 -32.82 -26.28 30.44
CA PRO A 246 -31.97 -27.30 29.83
C PRO A 246 -31.94 -27.25 28.29
N ASN A 247 -33.00 -26.73 27.67
CA ASN A 247 -33.12 -26.62 26.20
C ASN A 247 -32.52 -25.31 25.64
N TYR A 248 -31.84 -24.53 26.48
CA TYR A 248 -31.22 -23.29 26.08
C TYR A 248 -29.70 -23.47 26.01
N LYS A 249 -29.11 -22.77 25.06
CA LYS A 249 -27.68 -22.74 24.78
C LYS A 249 -27.04 -21.48 25.36
N VAL A 250 -25.80 -21.59 25.81
CA VAL A 250 -25.02 -20.47 26.37
C VAL A 250 -24.24 -19.79 25.25
N VAL A 251 -24.42 -18.48 25.10
CA VAL A 251 -23.78 -17.67 24.05
C VAL A 251 -22.95 -16.55 24.68
N PRO A 252 -21.61 -16.55 24.52
CA PRO A 252 -20.76 -15.46 25.00
C PRO A 252 -20.91 -14.23 24.10
N MET A 253 -20.60 -13.03 24.61
CA MET A 253 -20.74 -11.79 23.88
C MET A 253 -19.71 -10.75 24.32
N HIS A 254 -19.31 -9.87 23.39
CA HIS A 254 -18.56 -8.67 23.75
C HIS A 254 -19.43 -7.77 24.66
N PRO A 255 -18.95 -7.31 25.82
CA PRO A 255 -19.78 -6.58 26.79
C PRO A 255 -20.45 -5.32 26.23
N TRP A 256 -19.74 -4.55 25.40
CA TRP A 256 -20.31 -3.37 24.75
C TRP A 256 -21.44 -3.74 23.77
N GLU A 257 -21.23 -4.79 22.98
CA GLU A 257 -22.19 -5.26 21.98
C GLU A 257 -23.45 -5.81 22.66
N ALA A 258 -23.28 -6.54 23.76
CA ALA A 258 -24.40 -7.03 24.57
C ALA A 258 -25.32 -5.88 25.03
N GLN A 259 -24.74 -4.77 25.50
CA GLN A 259 -25.52 -3.61 25.92
C GLN A 259 -26.22 -2.94 24.75
N TYR A 260 -25.55 -2.80 23.61
CA TYR A 260 -26.17 -2.31 22.37
C TYR A 260 -27.36 -3.18 21.96
N LEU A 261 -27.17 -4.50 21.90
CA LEU A 261 -28.21 -5.47 21.52
C LEU A 261 -29.44 -5.40 22.43
N LEU A 262 -29.24 -5.26 23.74
CA LEU A 262 -30.34 -5.10 24.71
C LEU A 262 -31.21 -3.86 24.47
N THR A 263 -30.72 -2.86 23.70
CA THR A 263 -31.52 -1.70 23.32
C THR A 263 -32.47 -1.98 22.14
N LEU A 264 -32.18 -2.99 21.32
CA LEU A 264 -32.88 -3.26 20.06
C LEU A 264 -34.29 -3.80 20.30
N PRO A 265 -35.31 -3.37 19.52
CA PRO A 265 -36.69 -3.83 19.68
C PRO A 265 -36.85 -5.35 19.59
N GLN A 266 -36.16 -5.98 18.64
CA GLN A 266 -36.22 -7.43 18.44
C GLN A 266 -35.65 -8.22 19.63
N VAL A 267 -34.55 -7.77 20.23
CA VAL A 267 -33.95 -8.43 21.40
C VAL A 267 -34.84 -8.24 22.64
N LYS A 268 -35.43 -7.06 22.82
CA LYS A 268 -36.44 -6.83 23.86
C LYS A 268 -37.65 -7.74 23.71
N ALA A 269 -38.13 -7.95 22.48
CA ALA A 269 -39.21 -8.90 22.19
C ALA A 269 -38.80 -10.34 22.53
N MET A 270 -37.60 -10.77 22.17
CA MET A 270 -37.07 -12.09 22.56
C MET A 270 -37.01 -12.27 24.08
N GLN A 271 -36.67 -11.23 24.86
CA GLN A 271 -36.70 -11.28 26.32
C GLN A 271 -38.13 -11.42 26.86
N GLN A 272 -39.09 -10.68 26.31
CA GLN A 272 -40.50 -10.75 26.70
C GLN A 272 -41.11 -12.12 26.39
N GLU A 273 -40.77 -12.69 25.23
CA GLU A 273 -41.18 -14.02 24.78
C GLU A 273 -40.38 -15.15 25.48
N LYS A 274 -39.43 -14.80 26.37
CA LYS A 274 -38.50 -15.72 27.06
C LYS A 274 -37.64 -16.57 26.13
N VAL A 275 -37.50 -16.19 24.86
CA VAL A 275 -36.58 -16.83 23.90
C VAL A 275 -35.12 -16.60 24.29
N LEU A 276 -34.84 -15.47 24.95
CA LEU A 276 -33.51 -15.05 25.35
C LEU A 276 -33.51 -14.49 26.77
N ILE A 277 -32.47 -14.83 27.55
CA ILE A 277 -32.23 -14.33 28.90
C ILE A 277 -30.80 -13.78 28.96
N PHE A 278 -30.64 -12.55 29.43
CA PHE A 278 -29.31 -11.96 29.66
C PHE A 278 -28.80 -12.38 31.04
N LEU A 279 -27.63 -13.00 31.09
CA LEU A 279 -27.07 -13.52 32.33
C LEU A 279 -26.18 -12.49 33.04
N GLY A 280 -25.55 -11.56 32.31
CA GLY A 280 -24.56 -10.64 32.87
C GLY A 280 -23.14 -10.96 32.41
N HIS A 281 -22.14 -10.57 33.22
CA HIS A 281 -20.72 -10.71 32.89
C HIS A 281 -20.04 -11.72 33.82
N PHE A 282 -19.31 -12.70 33.26
CA PHE A 282 -18.73 -13.81 34.02
C PHE A 282 -17.42 -14.31 33.42
N GLY A 283 -16.78 -15.23 34.16
CA GLY A 283 -15.59 -15.96 33.72
C GLY A 283 -14.31 -15.14 33.81
N GLU A 284 -13.28 -15.64 33.15
CA GLU A 284 -11.96 -15.04 33.10
C GLU A 284 -11.93 -13.71 32.34
N LEU A 285 -10.88 -12.92 32.58
CA LEU A 285 -10.66 -11.68 31.86
C LEU A 285 -10.10 -11.96 30.46
N TYR A 286 -10.71 -11.32 29.48
CA TYR A 286 -10.22 -11.25 28.11
C TYR A 286 -9.67 -9.86 27.82
N THR A 287 -8.76 -9.80 26.85
CA THR A 287 -8.14 -8.55 26.41
C THR A 287 -8.24 -8.41 24.88
N PRO A 288 -8.51 -7.22 24.34
CA PRO A 288 -8.69 -7.02 22.90
C PRO A 288 -7.34 -7.10 22.17
N THR A 289 -7.37 -7.68 20.98
CA THR A 289 -6.26 -7.70 20.02
C THR A 289 -6.30 -6.46 19.11
N SER A 290 -5.37 -6.33 18.16
CA SER A 290 -5.34 -5.19 17.21
C SER A 290 -6.61 -5.01 16.38
N SER A 291 -7.45 -6.04 16.26
CA SER A 291 -8.77 -5.96 15.60
C SER A 291 -9.87 -5.32 16.45
N VAL A 292 -9.61 -5.05 17.73
CA VAL A 292 -10.56 -4.63 18.78
C VAL A 292 -11.58 -5.72 19.13
N ARG A 293 -12.30 -6.25 18.14
CA ARG A 293 -13.39 -7.22 18.32
C ARG A 293 -12.95 -8.68 18.53
N THR A 294 -11.69 -9.01 18.23
CA THR A 294 -11.12 -10.31 18.58
C THR A 294 -10.44 -10.20 19.93
N VAL A 295 -10.83 -11.06 20.88
CA VAL A 295 -10.35 -11.03 22.25
C VAL A 295 -9.56 -12.28 22.60
N TYR A 296 -8.57 -12.11 23.46
CA TYR A 296 -7.57 -13.12 23.82
C TYR A 296 -7.54 -13.35 25.33
N ASN A 297 -7.30 -14.60 25.72
CA ASN A 297 -6.97 -15.00 27.08
C ASN A 297 -5.87 -16.07 26.99
N ALA A 298 -4.79 -15.92 27.76
CA ALA A 298 -3.62 -16.79 27.70
C ALA A 298 -3.85 -18.22 28.20
N SER A 299 -4.94 -18.47 28.91
CA SER A 299 -5.32 -19.79 29.43
C SER A 299 -6.43 -20.46 28.60
N SER A 300 -7.02 -19.75 27.63
CA SER A 300 -8.12 -20.26 26.81
C SER A 300 -7.60 -20.96 25.56
N ASP A 301 -8.24 -22.08 25.21
CA ASP A 301 -8.09 -22.74 23.90
C ASP A 301 -8.64 -21.90 22.73
N TRP A 302 -9.46 -20.90 23.04
CA TRP A 302 -10.23 -20.15 22.08
C TRP A 302 -10.00 -18.64 22.18
N MET A 303 -9.84 -18.00 21.02
CA MET A 303 -10.05 -16.58 20.85
C MET A 303 -11.44 -16.35 20.27
N PHE A 304 -12.13 -15.29 20.72
CA PHE A 304 -13.47 -14.96 20.23
C PHE A 304 -13.43 -13.70 19.39
N LYS A 305 -13.96 -13.78 18.17
CA LYS A 305 -14.14 -12.65 17.25
C LYS A 305 -15.62 -12.32 17.17
N PHE A 306 -16.03 -11.29 17.91
CA PHE A 306 -17.44 -10.87 18.01
C PHE A 306 -17.83 -9.93 16.88
N SER A 307 -19.11 -9.92 16.50
CA SER A 307 -19.69 -8.74 15.88
C SER A 307 -19.59 -7.56 16.85
N LEU A 308 -19.34 -6.38 16.31
CA LEU A 308 -19.23 -5.15 17.06
C LEU A 308 -19.72 -3.99 16.18
N HIS A 309 -20.86 -3.38 16.55
CA HIS A 309 -21.45 -2.22 15.86
C HIS A 309 -20.69 -0.92 16.18
N VAL A 310 -19.39 -0.95 15.89
CA VAL A 310 -18.46 0.16 15.98
C VAL A 310 -17.76 0.26 14.62
N LYS A 311 -17.83 1.43 13.98
CA LYS A 311 -17.15 1.66 12.70
C LYS A 311 -15.65 1.86 12.96
N ILE A 312 -14.85 0.94 12.44
CA ILE A 312 -13.39 0.93 12.56
C ILE A 312 -12.81 0.85 11.16
N THR A 313 -11.96 1.81 10.79
CA THR A 313 -11.47 1.99 9.41
C THR A 313 -12.64 2.11 8.42
N ASN A 314 -12.78 1.25 7.41
CA ASN A 314 -13.82 1.43 6.37
C ASN A 314 -15.21 0.91 6.75
N SER A 315 -15.33 0.05 7.77
CA SER A 315 -16.55 -0.75 7.97
C SER A 315 -16.96 -0.81 9.43
N GLU A 316 -18.26 -1.00 9.67
CA GLU A 316 -18.73 -1.58 10.93
C GLU A 316 -18.16 -2.99 11.09
N ARG A 317 -17.73 -3.33 12.30
CA ARG A 317 -17.06 -4.61 12.58
C ARG A 317 -18.08 -5.71 12.92
N VAL A 318 -19.06 -5.87 12.04
CA VAL A 318 -20.04 -6.96 12.07
C VAL A 318 -19.48 -8.19 11.36
N ASN A 319 -19.83 -9.39 11.82
CA ASN A 319 -19.50 -10.64 11.13
C ASN A 319 -20.68 -11.05 10.24
N LEU A 320 -20.45 -11.29 8.95
CA LEU A 320 -21.49 -11.77 8.06
C LEU A 320 -21.57 -13.30 8.06
N VAL A 321 -22.78 -13.86 7.94
CA VAL A 321 -22.99 -15.32 7.93
C VAL A 321 -22.15 -16.01 6.84
N ARG A 322 -22.12 -15.44 5.63
CA ARG A 322 -21.29 -15.95 4.52
C ARG A 322 -19.80 -16.05 4.89
N GLU A 323 -19.29 -15.09 5.67
CA GLU A 323 -17.89 -15.01 6.09
C GLU A 323 -17.57 -16.02 7.19
N LEU A 324 -18.51 -16.27 8.10
CA LEU A 324 -18.38 -17.34 9.12
C LEU A 324 -18.23 -18.72 8.47
N HIS A 325 -18.98 -18.96 7.39
CA HIS A 325 -18.85 -20.20 6.62
C HIS A 325 -17.46 -20.36 5.98
N ARG A 326 -16.78 -19.28 5.59
CA ARG A 326 -15.41 -19.35 5.06
C ARG A 326 -14.43 -19.91 6.08
N GLY A 327 -14.53 -19.44 7.33
CA GLY A 327 -13.74 -19.94 8.45
C GLY A 327 -13.96 -21.43 8.69
N TYR A 328 -15.23 -21.85 8.71
CA TYR A 328 -15.61 -23.25 8.86
C TYR A 328 -15.09 -24.14 7.71
N ASP A 329 -15.25 -23.69 6.47
CA ASP A 329 -14.87 -24.42 5.26
C ASP A 329 -13.37 -24.69 5.20
N ILE A 330 -12.52 -23.67 5.40
CA ILE A 330 -11.06 -23.87 5.40
C ILE A 330 -10.62 -24.76 6.57
N SER A 331 -11.26 -24.63 7.74
CA SER A 331 -10.95 -25.47 8.91
C SER A 331 -11.24 -26.95 8.64
N LYS A 332 -12.33 -27.26 7.93
CA LYS A 332 -12.60 -28.63 7.45
C LYS A 332 -11.60 -29.09 6.42
N LEU A 333 -11.33 -28.25 5.41
CA LEU A 333 -10.40 -28.59 4.33
C LEU A 333 -9.00 -28.91 4.87
N LEU A 334 -8.50 -28.14 5.84
CA LEU A 334 -7.17 -28.34 6.44
C LEU A 334 -7.03 -29.70 7.18
N LYS A 335 -8.13 -30.34 7.57
CA LYS A 335 -8.13 -31.69 8.20
C LYS A 335 -8.06 -32.84 7.18
N THR A 336 -8.40 -32.57 5.92
CA THR A 336 -8.37 -33.56 4.83
C THR A 336 -6.94 -33.89 4.40
N THR A 337 -6.77 -34.89 3.54
CA THR A 337 -5.47 -35.18 2.91
C THR A 337 -4.98 -34.02 2.03
N TYR A 338 -5.89 -33.26 1.42
CA TYR A 338 -5.57 -32.09 0.60
C TYR A 338 -4.93 -30.99 1.44
N GLY A 339 -5.57 -30.62 2.55
CA GLY A 339 -5.06 -29.63 3.49
C GLY A 339 -3.77 -30.05 4.19
N LYS A 340 -3.67 -31.32 4.58
CA LYS A 340 -2.42 -31.89 5.13
C LYS A 340 -1.27 -31.82 4.13
N ALA A 341 -1.53 -32.12 2.86
CA ALA A 341 -0.53 -31.99 1.80
C ALA A 341 -0.08 -30.53 1.61
N ALA A 342 -0.99 -29.56 1.67
CA ALA A 342 -0.64 -28.14 1.62
C ALA A 342 0.27 -27.73 2.79
N LYS A 343 -0.07 -28.14 4.01
CA LYS A 343 0.74 -27.87 5.21
C LYS A 343 2.12 -28.55 5.16
N THR A 344 2.21 -29.77 4.61
CA THR A 344 3.48 -30.46 4.43
C THR A 344 4.35 -29.81 3.36
N ALA A 345 3.75 -29.33 2.28
CA ALA A 345 4.48 -28.67 1.20
C ALA A 345 5.02 -27.29 1.61
N PHE A 346 4.28 -26.57 2.47
CA PHE A 346 4.59 -25.19 2.87
C PHE A 346 4.50 -25.02 4.40
N PRO A 347 5.42 -25.64 5.17
CA PRO A 347 5.40 -25.61 6.64
C PRO A 347 5.70 -24.23 7.23
N GLU A 348 6.22 -23.29 6.44
CA GLU A 348 6.55 -21.92 6.83
C GLU A 348 5.31 -21.09 7.19
N ILE A 349 4.14 -21.44 6.64
CA ILE A 349 2.86 -20.79 6.95
C ILE A 349 1.99 -21.72 7.81
N GLU A 350 1.60 -21.23 8.98
CA GLU A 350 0.60 -21.86 9.84
C GLU A 350 -0.71 -21.08 9.80
N PHE A 351 -1.80 -21.77 9.48
CA PHE A 351 -3.13 -21.19 9.51
C PHE A 351 -3.71 -21.30 10.92
N ILE A 352 -4.00 -20.16 11.54
CA ILE A 352 -4.81 -20.09 12.75
C ILE A 352 -6.27 -20.16 12.33
N THR A 353 -6.90 -21.31 12.59
CA THR A 353 -8.22 -21.57 12.03
C THR A 353 -9.37 -21.06 12.89
N ASP A 354 -10.47 -20.72 12.21
CA ASP A 354 -11.75 -20.34 12.80
C ASP A 354 -12.76 -21.51 12.65
N PRO A 355 -12.62 -22.60 13.42
CA PRO A 355 -13.36 -23.84 13.17
C PRO A 355 -14.83 -23.77 13.52
N ALA A 356 -15.25 -22.80 14.34
CA ALA A 356 -16.61 -22.74 14.84
C ALA A 356 -17.20 -21.33 14.75
N PHE A 357 -18.52 -21.29 14.61
CA PHE A 357 -19.28 -20.05 14.70
C PHE A 357 -20.66 -20.28 15.31
N ILE A 358 -21.24 -19.20 15.84
CA ILE A 358 -22.60 -19.16 16.39
C ILE A 358 -23.33 -17.99 15.76
N THR A 359 -24.57 -18.20 15.32
CA THR A 359 -25.51 -17.14 14.93
C THR A 359 -26.84 -17.32 15.67
N VAL A 360 -27.58 -16.22 15.80
CA VAL A 360 -28.92 -16.23 16.43
C VAL A 360 -29.94 -15.73 15.44
N ASN A 361 -30.99 -16.54 15.24
CA ASN A 361 -32.08 -16.26 14.33
C ASN A 361 -33.37 -16.02 15.13
N TYR A 362 -34.14 -15.02 14.72
CA TYR A 362 -35.43 -14.72 15.32
C TYR A 362 -36.45 -14.40 14.23
N LYS A 363 -37.59 -15.10 14.26
CA LYS A 363 -38.69 -14.93 13.28
C LYS A 363 -38.23 -15.02 11.80
N GLY A 364 -37.22 -15.84 11.53
CA GLY A 364 -36.69 -16.09 10.18
C GLY A 364 -35.53 -15.20 9.75
N GLU A 365 -35.11 -14.24 10.59
CA GLU A 365 -34.01 -13.32 10.30
C GLU A 365 -32.83 -13.54 11.25
N THR A 366 -31.60 -13.45 10.75
CA THR A 366 -30.38 -13.49 11.57
C THR A 366 -30.13 -12.12 12.19
N ILE A 367 -29.82 -12.09 13.49
CA ILE A 367 -29.44 -10.86 14.19
C ILE A 367 -27.91 -10.76 14.22
N ASP A 368 -27.35 -9.93 13.36
CA ASP A 368 -25.91 -9.94 13.09
C ASP A 368 -25.02 -9.60 14.30
N GLY A 369 -25.51 -8.84 15.28
CA GLY A 369 -24.76 -8.57 16.52
C GLY A 369 -24.48 -9.83 17.35
N PHE A 370 -25.26 -10.91 17.15
CA PHE A 370 -24.99 -12.21 17.78
C PHE A 370 -24.04 -13.12 16.99
N ASN A 371 -23.54 -12.69 15.83
CA ASN A 371 -22.64 -13.51 15.02
C ASN A 371 -21.23 -13.56 15.63
N ILE A 372 -20.77 -14.77 15.98
CA ILE A 372 -19.48 -14.99 16.65
C ILE A 372 -18.66 -15.95 15.81
N SER A 373 -17.42 -15.58 15.50
CA SER A 373 -16.40 -16.50 14.99
C SER A 373 -15.51 -16.93 16.15
N ILE A 374 -15.27 -18.24 16.27
CA ILE A 374 -14.47 -18.84 17.35
C ILE A 374 -13.20 -19.40 16.72
N ARG A 375 -12.06 -18.95 17.22
CA ARG A 375 -10.73 -19.17 16.67
C ARG A 375 -9.87 -20.00 17.60
N HIS A 376 -9.10 -20.94 17.06
CA HIS A 376 -8.07 -21.68 17.83
C HIS A 376 -7.01 -20.72 18.38
N ASN A 377 -6.60 -20.90 19.64
CA ASN A 377 -5.55 -20.11 20.26
C ASN A 377 -4.21 -20.89 20.33
N PRO A 378 -3.28 -20.69 19.36
CA PRO A 378 -1.96 -21.33 19.42
C PRO A 378 -1.00 -20.63 20.40
N PHE A 379 -1.42 -19.51 21.00
CA PHE A 379 -0.61 -18.68 21.90
C PHE A 379 -1.14 -18.75 23.33
N LYS A 380 -1.66 -19.91 23.75
CA LYS A 380 -2.01 -20.17 25.14
C LYS A 380 -0.82 -20.77 25.91
N GLU A 381 -0.84 -20.64 27.23
CA GLU A 381 0.13 -21.24 28.16
C GLU A 381 1.58 -20.96 27.71
N GLU A 382 2.41 -21.97 27.51
CA GLU A 382 3.80 -21.80 27.02
C GLU A 382 3.88 -21.10 25.65
N GLY A 383 2.85 -21.23 24.82
CA GLY A 383 2.74 -20.57 23.53
C GLY A 383 2.63 -19.04 23.63
N ALA A 384 2.16 -18.51 24.77
CA ALA A 384 2.01 -17.07 25.00
C ALA A 384 3.37 -16.35 25.00
N GLU A 385 4.43 -17.03 25.45
CA GLU A 385 5.78 -16.49 25.61
C GLU A 385 6.62 -16.54 24.32
N LYS A 386 6.07 -17.08 23.22
CA LYS A 386 6.75 -17.10 21.92
C LYS A 386 7.04 -15.67 21.46
N ASN A 387 8.22 -15.48 20.86
CA ASN A 387 8.60 -14.21 20.28
C ASN A 387 7.91 -14.02 18.92
N VAL A 388 6.70 -13.50 18.96
CA VAL A 388 5.83 -13.31 17.79
C VAL A 388 5.53 -11.83 17.64
N THR A 389 5.60 -11.31 16.41
CA THR A 389 5.26 -9.92 16.12
C THR A 389 4.09 -9.83 15.15
N LEU A 390 3.13 -8.97 15.45
CA LEU A 390 2.16 -8.50 14.48
C LEU A 390 2.90 -7.66 13.42
N LEU A 391 2.77 -8.01 12.14
CA LEU A 391 3.53 -7.34 11.07
C LEU A 391 3.16 -5.86 10.97
N ALA A 392 1.89 -5.50 11.18
CA ALA A 392 1.44 -4.11 11.16
C ALA A 392 2.12 -3.28 12.26
N ALA A 393 2.28 -3.85 13.46
CA ALA A 393 2.96 -3.18 14.56
C ALA A 393 4.48 -3.09 14.35
N LEU A 394 5.07 -4.06 13.64
CA LEU A 394 6.49 -4.03 13.26
C LEU A 394 6.79 -2.88 12.29
N CYS A 395 5.87 -2.61 11.36
CA CYS A 395 6.03 -1.61 10.29
C CYS A 395 5.55 -0.20 10.65
N GLN A 396 5.05 0.03 11.87
CA GLN A 396 4.62 1.36 12.31
C GLN A 396 5.82 2.27 12.60
N ASP A 397 5.60 3.59 12.56
CA ASP A 397 6.64 4.58 12.86
C ASP A 397 7.02 4.66 14.35
N ALA A 398 8.03 5.50 14.61
CA ALA A 398 8.49 5.83 15.95
C ALA A 398 7.36 6.43 16.80
N LEU A 399 7.34 6.10 18.09
CA LEU A 399 6.31 6.58 19.02
C LEU A 399 6.96 7.34 20.18
N LEU A 400 6.56 8.60 20.38
CA LEU A 400 6.98 9.44 21.51
C LEU A 400 8.51 9.44 21.76
N GLY A 401 9.30 9.52 20.68
CA GLY A 401 10.76 9.53 20.74
C GLY A 401 11.42 8.15 20.89
N GLN A 402 10.66 7.07 21.01
CA GLN A 402 11.18 5.70 20.94
C GLN A 402 11.37 5.28 19.49
N LYS A 403 12.47 4.56 19.21
CA LYS A 403 12.72 3.97 17.89
C LYS A 403 11.57 3.02 17.50
N PRO A 404 11.25 2.89 16.19
CA PRO A 404 10.34 1.86 15.71
C PRO A 404 10.85 0.46 16.09
N ARG A 405 9.94 -0.50 16.26
CA ARG A 405 10.30 -1.87 16.66
C ARG A 405 11.25 -2.54 15.68
N ILE A 406 11.05 -2.34 14.37
CA ILE A 406 11.90 -2.94 13.34
C ILE A 406 13.37 -2.52 13.47
N VAL A 407 13.63 -1.29 13.91
CA VAL A 407 14.99 -0.79 14.16
C VAL A 407 15.62 -1.53 15.33
N ASN A 408 14.92 -1.60 16.48
CA ASN A 408 15.42 -2.31 17.66
C ASN A 408 15.66 -3.80 17.36
N LEU A 409 14.76 -4.42 16.60
CA LEU A 409 14.86 -5.82 16.20
C LEU A 409 16.08 -6.07 15.31
N ILE A 410 16.32 -5.24 14.30
CA ILE A 410 17.46 -5.39 13.40
C ILE A 410 18.77 -5.08 14.12
N GLU A 411 18.81 -4.11 15.03
CA GLU A 411 19.98 -3.81 15.86
C GLU A 411 20.37 -5.03 16.74
N GLU A 412 19.39 -5.65 17.41
CA GLU A 412 19.63 -6.88 18.19
C GLU A 412 20.04 -8.07 17.31
N ALA A 413 19.42 -8.23 16.14
CA ALA A 413 19.82 -9.24 15.17
C ALA A 413 21.28 -9.04 14.68
N ALA A 414 21.69 -7.79 14.49
CA ALA A 414 23.04 -7.44 14.03
C ALA A 414 24.09 -7.74 15.10
N ILE A 415 23.78 -7.45 16.37
CA ILE A 415 24.60 -7.82 17.53
C ILE A 415 24.71 -9.34 17.61
N SER A 416 23.58 -10.06 17.55
CA SER A 416 23.52 -11.52 17.64
C SER A 416 24.35 -12.22 16.55
N LYS A 417 24.33 -11.69 15.31
CA LYS A 417 25.07 -12.26 14.17
C LYS A 417 26.48 -11.71 13.98
N ASN A 418 26.89 -10.72 14.78
CA ASN A 418 28.14 -9.96 14.60
C ASN A 418 28.32 -9.46 13.15
N ARG A 419 27.35 -8.65 12.71
CA ARG A 419 27.30 -8.03 11.37
C ARG A 419 26.88 -6.57 11.48
N THR A 420 27.02 -5.79 10.41
CA THR A 420 26.51 -4.41 10.38
C THR A 420 24.98 -4.41 10.30
N VAL A 421 24.36 -3.32 10.77
CA VAL A 421 22.91 -3.11 10.70
C VAL A 421 22.41 -3.21 9.26
N ALA A 422 23.09 -2.56 8.31
CA ALA A 422 22.69 -2.58 6.90
C ALA A 422 22.74 -3.97 6.27
N HIS A 423 23.82 -4.72 6.50
CA HIS A 423 23.91 -6.10 6.03
C HIS A 423 22.83 -6.99 6.67
N THR A 424 22.56 -6.80 7.96
CA THR A 424 21.55 -7.55 8.70
C THR A 424 20.14 -7.25 8.19
N ALA A 425 19.81 -5.98 7.93
CA ALA A 425 18.51 -5.57 7.40
C ALA A 425 18.20 -6.24 6.05
N VAL A 426 19.16 -6.25 5.13
CA VAL A 426 19.00 -6.90 3.81
C VAL A 426 18.80 -8.41 3.96
N ASN A 427 19.59 -9.09 4.81
CA ASN A 427 19.44 -10.53 5.00
C ASN A 427 18.17 -10.90 5.77
N TRP A 428 17.75 -10.07 6.72
CA TRP A 428 16.48 -10.23 7.43
C TRP A 428 15.32 -10.14 6.44
N PHE A 429 15.35 -9.17 5.52
CA PHE A 429 14.33 -9.02 4.49
C PHE A 429 14.33 -10.17 3.49
N LYS A 430 15.50 -10.66 3.05
CA LYS A 430 15.59 -11.88 2.23
C LYS A 430 14.96 -13.09 2.92
N GLN A 431 15.23 -13.27 4.21
CA GLN A 431 14.61 -14.34 4.99
C GLN A 431 13.10 -14.16 5.08
N TYR A 432 12.62 -12.91 5.29
CA TYR A 432 11.19 -12.59 5.28
C TYR A 432 10.52 -12.95 3.95
N LEU A 433 11.15 -12.59 2.83
CA LEU A 433 10.67 -12.93 1.49
C LEU A 433 10.63 -14.45 1.30
N HIS A 434 11.67 -15.17 1.70
CA HIS A 434 11.73 -16.63 1.56
C HIS A 434 10.59 -17.36 2.31
N VAL A 435 10.30 -16.97 3.56
CA VAL A 435 9.21 -17.58 4.35
C VAL A 435 7.82 -17.12 3.94
N CYS A 436 7.71 -16.16 3.01
CA CYS A 436 6.46 -15.53 2.60
C CYS A 436 6.09 -15.86 1.14
N VAL A 437 6.96 -15.51 0.19
CA VAL A 437 6.66 -15.55 -1.26
C VAL A 437 6.52 -16.97 -1.76
N ALA A 438 7.51 -17.84 -1.52
CA ALA A 438 7.49 -19.21 -2.01
C ALA A 438 6.26 -20.01 -1.51
N PRO A 439 5.91 -19.95 -0.21
CA PRO A 439 4.66 -20.53 0.29
C PRO A 439 3.40 -19.98 -0.38
N ILE A 440 3.25 -18.67 -0.55
CA ILE A 440 2.00 -18.08 -1.06
C ILE A 440 1.81 -18.40 -2.55
N VAL A 441 2.87 -18.24 -3.35
CA VAL A 441 2.84 -18.62 -4.77
C VAL A 441 2.54 -20.11 -4.90
N GLY A 442 3.19 -20.95 -4.09
CA GLY A 442 3.00 -22.40 -4.11
C GLY A 442 1.61 -22.87 -3.65
N LEU A 443 1.06 -22.26 -2.60
CA LEU A 443 -0.29 -22.53 -2.10
C LEU A 443 -1.35 -22.18 -3.15
N TYR A 444 -1.18 -21.05 -3.84
CA TYR A 444 -2.10 -20.68 -4.91
C TYR A 444 -1.94 -21.57 -6.13
N ASN A 445 -0.71 -21.82 -6.60
CA ASN A 445 -0.43 -22.62 -7.79
C ASN A 445 -0.86 -24.09 -7.65
N HIS A 446 -0.49 -24.73 -6.55
CA HIS A 446 -0.74 -26.17 -6.36
C HIS A 446 -2.11 -26.45 -5.75
N PHE A 447 -2.55 -25.61 -4.80
CA PHE A 447 -3.76 -25.87 -4.01
C PHE A 447 -4.91 -24.89 -4.28
N GLY A 448 -4.72 -23.88 -5.12
CA GLY A 448 -5.74 -22.88 -5.42
C GLY A 448 -6.12 -22.03 -4.21
N MET A 449 -5.31 -21.99 -3.16
CA MET A 449 -5.63 -21.26 -1.93
C MET A 449 -5.09 -19.84 -2.01
N ALA A 450 -5.97 -18.85 -1.83
CA ALA A 450 -5.62 -17.44 -1.71
C ALA A 450 -6.31 -16.84 -0.49
N PHE A 451 -5.72 -15.81 0.08
CA PHE A 451 -6.21 -15.21 1.32
C PHE A 451 -5.74 -13.76 1.47
N GLU A 452 -6.45 -12.99 2.29
CA GLU A 452 -6.16 -11.57 2.55
C GLU A 452 -4.90 -11.38 3.41
N PHE A 453 -3.73 -11.58 2.79
CA PHE A 453 -2.42 -11.61 3.44
C PHE A 453 -1.85 -10.23 3.81
N HIS A 454 -2.70 -9.34 4.33
CA HIS A 454 -2.33 -8.00 4.76
C HIS A 454 -1.66 -8.00 6.14
N GLN A 455 -0.99 -6.89 6.52
CA GLN A 455 -0.13 -6.87 7.72
C GLN A 455 -0.82 -7.21 9.04
N GLN A 456 -2.11 -6.91 9.17
CA GLN A 456 -2.86 -7.20 10.39
C GLN A 456 -3.27 -8.67 10.54
N ASN A 457 -3.19 -9.46 9.45
CA ASN A 457 -3.51 -10.90 9.44
C ASN A 457 -2.26 -11.78 9.53
N VAL A 458 -1.07 -11.17 9.57
CA VAL A 458 0.21 -11.87 9.56
C VAL A 458 0.95 -11.61 10.86
N MET A 459 1.26 -12.70 11.56
CA MET A 459 2.16 -12.67 12.70
C MET A 459 3.45 -13.43 12.36
N VAL A 460 4.59 -12.83 12.66
CA VAL A 460 5.91 -13.38 12.33
C VAL A 460 6.54 -13.93 13.62
N GLU A 461 6.78 -15.23 13.67
CA GLU A 461 7.62 -15.84 14.70
C GLU A 461 9.10 -15.58 14.39
N LEU A 462 9.82 -15.11 15.39
CA LEU A 462 11.22 -14.78 15.29
C LEU A 462 12.06 -15.86 15.97
N ASP A 463 13.15 -16.28 15.31
CA ASP A 463 14.10 -17.21 15.90
C ASP A 463 14.90 -16.57 17.06
N LYS A 464 15.79 -17.36 17.66
CA LYS A 464 16.68 -16.90 18.74
C LYS A 464 17.65 -15.77 18.34
N ASN A 465 17.80 -15.50 17.04
CA ASN A 465 18.62 -14.43 16.49
C ASN A 465 17.78 -13.30 15.87
N TYR A 466 16.47 -13.28 16.16
CA TYR A 466 15.51 -12.28 15.68
C TYR A 466 15.21 -12.33 14.16
N TYR A 467 15.50 -13.43 13.47
CA TYR A 467 15.15 -13.61 12.05
C TYR A 467 13.75 -14.25 11.89
N PRO A 468 13.01 -13.94 10.79
CA PRO A 468 11.73 -14.58 10.50
C PRO A 468 11.90 -16.09 10.34
N ALA A 469 11.21 -16.86 11.17
CA ALA A 469 11.27 -18.31 11.16
C ALA A 469 10.00 -18.95 10.62
N LYS A 470 8.84 -18.40 11.00
CA LYS A 470 7.54 -18.94 10.66
C LYS A 470 6.49 -17.84 10.63
N LEU A 471 5.50 -17.95 9.73
CA LEU A 471 4.38 -17.03 9.63
C LEU A 471 3.12 -17.72 10.17
N TYR A 472 2.36 -17.01 10.98
CA TYR A 472 1.00 -17.38 11.35
C TYR A 472 0.04 -16.47 10.60
N PHE A 473 -0.86 -17.07 9.83
CA PHE A 473 -1.95 -16.38 9.16
C PHE A 473 -3.24 -16.55 9.97
N ARG A 474 -3.99 -15.46 10.14
CA ARG A 474 -5.32 -15.48 10.78
C ARG A 474 -6.35 -14.79 9.92
N ASP A 475 -7.58 -14.84 10.39
CA ASP A 475 -8.75 -14.22 9.79
C ASP A 475 -9.24 -14.95 8.55
N ASN A 476 -9.92 -16.06 8.82
CA ASN A 476 -10.30 -16.98 7.76
C ASN A 476 -11.53 -16.50 6.95
N GLN A 477 -12.12 -15.37 7.33
CA GLN A 477 -13.19 -14.70 6.58
C GLN A 477 -12.71 -14.18 5.21
N GLY A 478 -11.39 -14.02 5.04
CA GLY A 478 -10.74 -13.56 3.82
C GLY A 478 -10.21 -14.67 2.90
N PHE A 479 -10.65 -15.93 3.02
CA PHE A 479 -10.19 -17.02 2.13
C PHE A 479 -10.96 -17.09 0.81
N PHE A 480 -10.18 -17.31 -0.25
CA PHE A 480 -10.65 -17.56 -1.61
C PHE A 480 -10.01 -18.83 -2.15
N PHE A 481 -10.75 -19.52 -3.01
CA PHE A 481 -10.29 -20.68 -3.75
C PHE A 481 -10.40 -20.42 -5.26
N SER A 482 -9.37 -20.83 -6.00
CA SER A 482 -9.36 -20.80 -7.46
C SER A 482 -10.42 -21.73 -8.03
N ASP A 483 -11.25 -21.23 -8.95
CA ASP A 483 -12.18 -22.01 -9.76
C ASP A 483 -11.48 -23.13 -10.55
N ALA A 484 -10.23 -22.92 -10.97
CA ALA A 484 -9.41 -23.94 -11.62
C ALA A 484 -9.12 -25.16 -10.73
N LYS A 485 -9.33 -25.07 -9.40
CA LYS A 485 -9.20 -26.19 -8.45
C LYS A 485 -10.55 -26.68 -7.90
N ALA A 486 -11.68 -26.19 -8.41
CA ALA A 486 -13.00 -26.50 -7.84
C ALA A 486 -13.29 -28.00 -7.74
N GLU A 487 -12.99 -28.78 -8.79
CA GLU A 487 -13.22 -30.23 -8.79
C GLU A 487 -12.37 -30.95 -7.73
N ALA A 488 -11.10 -30.56 -7.58
CA ALA A 488 -10.20 -31.14 -6.59
C ALA A 488 -10.64 -30.80 -5.16
N LEU A 489 -11.11 -29.58 -4.94
CA LEU A 489 -11.63 -29.11 -3.65
C LEU A 489 -12.93 -29.84 -3.28
N GLU A 490 -13.87 -29.97 -4.21
CA GLU A 490 -15.13 -30.70 -3.99
C GLU A 490 -14.89 -32.17 -3.67
N LYS A 491 -13.92 -32.81 -4.36
CA LYS A 491 -13.50 -34.18 -4.05
C LYS A 491 -12.88 -34.30 -2.66
N ALA A 492 -12.11 -33.31 -2.22
CA ALA A 492 -11.43 -33.31 -0.92
C ALA A 492 -12.38 -33.03 0.25
N SER A 493 -13.34 -32.11 0.06
CA SER A 493 -14.33 -31.72 1.04
C SER A 493 -15.66 -31.42 0.35
N PRO A 494 -16.56 -32.42 0.21
CA PRO A 494 -17.84 -32.24 -0.47
C PRO A 494 -18.68 -31.10 0.11
N GLY A 495 -19.26 -30.28 -0.78
CA GLY A 495 -20.04 -29.08 -0.44
C GLY A 495 -19.21 -27.91 0.06
N ILE A 496 -17.89 -27.91 -0.15
CA ILE A 496 -17.04 -26.78 0.21
C ILE A 496 -17.47 -25.54 -0.58
N ALA A 497 -17.48 -24.40 0.09
CA ALA A 497 -17.85 -23.12 -0.48
C ALA A 497 -19.31 -22.96 -0.95
N ALA A 498 -20.19 -23.95 -0.70
CA ALA A 498 -21.60 -23.87 -1.08
C ALA A 498 -22.33 -22.69 -0.40
N GLU A 499 -22.06 -22.46 0.89
CA GLU A 499 -22.63 -21.35 1.66
C GLU A 499 -21.76 -20.09 1.62
N SER A 500 -20.44 -20.28 1.51
CA SER A 500 -19.47 -19.18 1.65
C SER A 500 -19.16 -18.46 0.33
N GLY A 501 -19.43 -19.09 -0.81
CA GLY A 501 -19.13 -18.56 -2.14
C GLY A 501 -17.64 -18.31 -2.38
N SER A 502 -16.75 -19.01 -1.66
CA SER A 502 -15.31 -18.75 -1.71
C SER A 502 -14.59 -19.30 -2.94
N ILE A 503 -15.21 -20.14 -3.76
CA ILE A 503 -14.64 -20.53 -5.06
C ILE A 503 -14.97 -19.44 -6.07
N VAL A 504 -13.93 -18.76 -6.58
CA VAL A 504 -14.06 -17.58 -7.45
C VAL A 504 -13.05 -17.63 -8.60
N PRO A 505 -13.31 -16.90 -9.71
CA PRO A 505 -12.38 -16.87 -10.84
C PRO A 505 -11.02 -16.29 -10.49
N ASN A 506 -9.95 -16.82 -11.09
CA ASN A 506 -8.59 -16.30 -10.89
C ASN A 506 -8.48 -14.80 -11.17
N ALA A 507 -9.16 -14.29 -12.21
CA ALA A 507 -9.17 -12.87 -12.55
C ALA A 507 -9.66 -11.96 -11.40
N TYR A 508 -10.50 -12.48 -10.50
CA TYR A 508 -10.93 -11.79 -9.28
C TYR A 508 -9.89 -11.89 -8.16
N ILE A 509 -9.16 -13.01 -8.08
CA ILE A 509 -8.16 -13.27 -7.03
C ILE A 509 -6.89 -12.47 -7.27
N LEU A 510 -6.36 -12.43 -8.50
CA LEU A 510 -5.02 -11.86 -8.79
C LEU A 510 -4.87 -10.42 -8.26
N PRO A 511 -5.76 -9.46 -8.56
CA PRO A 511 -5.59 -8.09 -8.10
C PRO A 511 -5.64 -7.99 -6.56
N LYS A 512 -6.55 -8.73 -5.92
CA LYS A 512 -6.72 -8.74 -4.45
C LYS A 512 -5.52 -9.35 -3.75
N LEU A 513 -5.07 -10.51 -4.22
CA LEU A 513 -3.90 -11.18 -3.66
C LEU A 513 -2.65 -10.31 -3.82
N THR A 514 -2.46 -9.67 -4.98
CA THR A 514 -1.37 -8.70 -5.20
C THR A 514 -1.48 -7.50 -4.26
N TYR A 515 -2.66 -6.89 -4.09
CA TYR A 515 -2.83 -5.77 -3.17
C TYR A 515 -2.48 -6.15 -1.72
N TYR A 516 -2.99 -7.27 -1.23
CA TYR A 516 -2.72 -7.69 0.15
C TYR A 516 -1.26 -8.10 0.37
N LEU A 517 -0.68 -8.87 -0.56
CA LEU A 517 0.68 -9.38 -0.45
C LEU A 517 1.76 -8.31 -0.72
N LEU A 518 1.59 -7.47 -1.73
CA LEU A 518 2.61 -6.48 -2.11
C LEU A 518 2.35 -5.15 -1.41
N ILE A 519 1.23 -4.48 -1.75
CA ILE A 519 0.98 -3.09 -1.32
C ILE A 519 0.78 -2.98 0.18
N ASN A 520 -0.04 -3.84 0.77
CA ASN A 520 -0.29 -3.77 2.21
C ASN A 520 0.87 -4.38 2.98
N ASN A 521 1.44 -5.49 2.52
CA ASN A 521 2.37 -6.32 3.27
C ASN A 521 3.86 -6.07 2.91
N ILE A 522 4.39 -6.69 1.85
CA ILE A 522 5.83 -6.73 1.56
C ILE A 522 6.40 -5.32 1.39
N LEU A 523 5.72 -4.44 0.65
CA LEU A 523 6.17 -3.06 0.45
C LEU A 523 6.07 -2.22 1.73
N GLY A 524 5.18 -2.57 2.66
CA GLY A 524 5.17 -1.96 3.98
C GLY A 524 6.39 -2.33 4.82
N VAL A 525 6.93 -3.55 4.65
CA VAL A 525 8.21 -3.96 5.27
C VAL A 525 9.38 -3.25 4.62
N VAL A 526 9.41 -3.19 3.28
CA VAL A 526 10.40 -2.41 2.52
C VAL A 526 10.44 -0.97 3.03
N ASN A 527 9.27 -0.34 3.14
CA ASN A 527 9.15 1.02 3.62
C ASN A 527 9.69 1.20 5.04
N ALA A 528 9.30 0.32 5.98
CA ALA A 528 9.71 0.41 7.37
C ALA A 528 11.23 0.27 7.55
N ILE A 529 11.90 -0.52 6.70
CA ILE A 529 13.36 -0.64 6.68
C ILE A 529 14.00 0.61 6.05
N ALA A 530 13.52 1.02 4.87
CA ALA A 530 14.13 2.10 4.09
C ALA A 530 13.94 3.48 4.72
N SER A 531 12.74 3.82 5.20
CA SER A 531 12.45 5.13 5.81
C SER A 531 13.20 5.36 7.12
N ASN A 532 13.77 4.30 7.70
CA ASN A 532 14.62 4.34 8.89
C ASN A 532 16.12 4.22 8.56
N ASN A 533 16.50 4.34 7.29
CA ASN A 533 17.89 4.25 6.80
C ASN A 533 18.60 2.94 7.17
N LEU A 534 17.85 1.84 7.30
CA LEU A 534 18.43 0.53 7.61
C LEU A 534 18.97 -0.16 6.35
N ALA A 535 18.37 0.09 5.18
CA ALA A 535 18.86 -0.35 3.87
C ALA A 535 18.27 0.55 2.77
N ASP A 536 18.89 0.53 1.59
CA ASP A 536 18.41 1.26 0.41
C ASP A 536 17.09 0.68 -0.13
N GLU A 537 16.12 1.54 -0.46
CA GLU A 537 14.78 1.12 -0.89
C GLU A 537 14.82 0.37 -2.22
N LYS A 538 15.59 0.89 -3.19
CA LYS A 538 15.70 0.27 -4.52
C LYS A 538 16.24 -1.15 -4.42
N THR A 539 17.28 -1.35 -3.61
CA THR A 539 17.86 -2.67 -3.33
C THR A 539 16.79 -3.64 -2.80
N LEU A 540 15.94 -3.20 -1.87
CA LEU A 540 14.87 -4.05 -1.32
C LEU A 540 13.79 -4.34 -2.35
N ILE A 541 13.37 -3.35 -3.16
CA ILE A 541 12.39 -3.54 -4.24
C ILE A 541 12.92 -4.53 -5.30
N ASP A 542 14.18 -4.41 -5.68
CA ASP A 542 14.83 -5.31 -6.64
C ASP A 542 14.85 -6.76 -6.10
N LEU A 543 15.03 -6.95 -4.80
CA LEU A 543 14.92 -8.27 -4.16
C LEU A 543 13.49 -8.84 -4.25
N VAL A 544 12.46 -8.00 -4.12
CA VAL A 544 11.08 -8.46 -4.32
C VAL A 544 10.87 -8.94 -5.76
N TYR A 545 11.32 -8.18 -6.75
CA TYR A 545 11.24 -8.60 -8.17
C TYR A 545 11.92 -9.95 -8.38
N LEU A 546 13.16 -10.09 -7.91
CA LEU A 546 13.95 -11.32 -8.07
C LEU A 546 13.30 -12.53 -7.38
N GLU A 547 12.71 -12.34 -6.20
CA GLU A 547 12.04 -13.42 -5.47
C GLU A 547 10.81 -13.94 -6.22
N PHE A 548 10.03 -13.08 -6.88
CA PHE A 548 8.91 -13.54 -7.72
C PHE A 548 9.39 -14.10 -9.07
N LYS A 549 10.43 -13.50 -9.66
CA LYS A 549 10.95 -13.89 -10.98
C LYS A 549 11.35 -15.35 -11.06
N GLN A 550 11.86 -15.93 -9.97
CA GLN A 550 12.24 -17.36 -9.95
C GLN A 550 11.06 -18.31 -10.21
N PHE A 551 9.82 -17.87 -9.98
CA PHE A 551 8.61 -18.67 -10.15
C PHE A 551 7.95 -18.48 -11.52
N GLU A 552 8.39 -17.53 -12.34
CA GLU A 552 7.74 -17.14 -13.61
C GLU A 552 7.45 -18.34 -14.54
N ASN A 553 8.42 -19.24 -14.69
CA ASN A 553 8.27 -20.42 -15.56
C ASN A 553 7.44 -21.56 -14.94
N SER A 554 7.20 -21.52 -13.62
CA SER A 554 6.50 -22.58 -12.87
C SER A 554 5.08 -22.19 -12.46
N ASP A 555 4.75 -20.90 -12.52
CA ASP A 555 3.43 -20.40 -12.19
C ASP A 555 2.43 -20.70 -13.32
N THR A 556 1.40 -21.46 -13.00
CA THR A 556 0.33 -21.81 -13.93
C THR A 556 -0.92 -20.94 -13.77
N THR A 557 -0.90 -20.02 -12.80
CA THR A 557 -2.06 -19.21 -12.41
C THR A 557 -2.06 -17.80 -13.00
N GLY A 558 -0.91 -17.34 -13.49
CA GLY A 558 -0.70 -15.97 -13.99
C GLY A 558 -0.45 -14.94 -12.88
N LEU A 559 -0.33 -15.35 -11.62
CA LEU A 559 -0.06 -14.46 -10.48
C LEU A 559 1.30 -13.78 -10.61
N VAL A 560 2.35 -14.53 -10.94
CA VAL A 560 3.72 -14.00 -11.03
C VAL A 560 3.82 -13.00 -12.16
N ASP A 561 3.28 -13.34 -13.33
CA ASP A 561 3.21 -12.44 -14.48
C ASP A 561 2.46 -11.15 -14.14
N TYR A 562 1.29 -11.26 -13.49
CA TYR A 562 0.53 -10.10 -13.02
C TYR A 562 1.35 -9.21 -12.07
N ILE A 563 2.11 -9.80 -11.15
CA ILE A 563 2.93 -9.08 -10.18
C ILE A 563 4.11 -8.37 -10.86
N ILE A 564 4.90 -9.06 -11.70
CA ILE A 564 6.20 -8.51 -12.14
C ILE A 564 6.16 -7.81 -13.51
N ASN A 565 5.16 -8.09 -14.36
CA ASN A 565 5.13 -7.58 -15.74
C ASN A 565 4.05 -6.49 -15.99
N ARG A 566 3.04 -6.36 -15.13
CA ARG A 566 2.01 -5.32 -15.29
C ARG A 566 2.58 -3.94 -15.00
N ARG A 567 2.19 -2.94 -15.82
CA ARG A 567 2.54 -1.53 -15.62
C ARG A 567 1.99 -0.99 -14.31
N ASP A 568 0.72 -1.27 -14.04
CA ASP A 568 0.01 -0.81 -12.86
C ASP A 568 -0.69 -1.98 -12.18
N TRP A 569 -0.77 -1.90 -10.86
CA TRP A 569 -1.62 -2.75 -10.06
C TRP A 569 -2.91 -2.02 -9.69
N GLU A 570 -3.95 -2.78 -9.44
CA GLU A 570 -5.18 -2.26 -8.86
C GLU A 570 -5.04 -2.20 -7.34
N VAL A 571 -5.27 -1.03 -6.75
CA VAL A 571 -5.18 -0.82 -5.31
C VAL A 571 -6.47 -0.23 -4.78
N LYS A 572 -6.82 -0.66 -3.57
CA LYS A 572 -7.97 -0.13 -2.86
C LYS A 572 -7.69 1.28 -2.35
N GLY A 573 -8.61 2.19 -2.62
CA GLY A 573 -8.62 3.56 -2.12
C GLY A 573 -9.40 3.68 -0.82
N ASN A 574 -8.69 3.84 0.30
CA ASN A 574 -9.30 3.98 1.61
C ASN A 574 -9.92 5.38 1.78
N LEU A 575 -9.28 6.45 1.30
CA LEU A 575 -9.81 7.80 1.39
C LEU A 575 -11.11 7.94 0.60
N LEU A 576 -11.10 7.58 -0.68
CA LEU A 576 -12.25 7.66 -1.57
C LEU A 576 -13.41 6.80 -1.08
N THR A 577 -13.15 5.56 -0.64
CA THR A 577 -14.18 4.69 -0.06
C THR A 577 -14.88 5.35 1.15
N ASN A 578 -14.11 6.02 2.01
CA ASN A 578 -14.67 6.75 3.14
C ASN A 578 -15.38 8.06 2.74
N LEU A 579 -14.84 8.80 1.77
CA LEU A 579 -15.45 10.04 1.26
C LEU A 579 -16.83 9.75 0.65
N CYS A 580 -16.96 8.66 -0.10
CA CYS A 580 -18.21 8.19 -0.68
C CYS A 580 -19.10 7.39 0.29
N ASN A 581 -18.74 7.33 1.58
CA ASN A 581 -19.44 6.59 2.63
C ASN A 581 -19.82 5.15 2.26
N ILE A 582 -18.93 4.45 1.56
CA ILE A 582 -19.10 3.04 1.24
C ILE A 582 -18.73 2.23 2.47
N ASP A 583 -19.67 1.45 2.99
CA ASP A 583 -19.39 0.44 4.00
C ASP A 583 -19.02 -0.88 3.31
N GLU A 584 -17.75 -1.26 3.42
CA GLU A 584 -17.20 -2.38 2.65
C GLU A 584 -17.75 -3.75 3.10
N ALA A 585 -18.19 -3.89 4.34
CA ALA A 585 -18.79 -5.13 4.80
C ALA A 585 -20.13 -5.36 4.08
N SER A 586 -20.96 -4.32 3.96
CA SER A 586 -22.29 -4.40 3.35
C SER A 586 -22.32 -4.16 1.83
N ALA A 587 -21.22 -3.67 1.24
CA ALA A 587 -21.14 -3.40 -0.19
C ALA A 587 -21.18 -4.69 -1.06
N PRO A 588 -21.62 -4.58 -2.33
CA PRO A 588 -21.60 -5.70 -3.27
C PRO A 588 -20.19 -6.26 -3.49
N ILE A 589 -20.09 -7.56 -3.76
CA ILE A 589 -18.81 -8.26 -3.95
C ILE A 589 -18.04 -7.74 -5.18
N GLU A 590 -18.78 -7.24 -6.18
CA GLU A 590 -18.28 -6.71 -7.44
C GLU A 590 -17.66 -5.31 -7.28
N ASN A 591 -18.12 -4.53 -6.32
CA ASN A 591 -17.61 -3.17 -6.05
C ASN A 591 -17.59 -2.86 -4.54
N PRO A 592 -16.78 -3.58 -3.75
CA PRO A 592 -16.78 -3.47 -2.29
C PRO A 592 -16.11 -2.18 -1.78
N ALA A 593 -15.31 -1.53 -2.63
CA ALA A 593 -14.55 -0.32 -2.34
C ALA A 593 -14.16 0.36 -3.65
N ILE A 594 -13.70 1.61 -3.60
CA ILE A 594 -13.16 2.29 -4.77
C ILE A 594 -11.73 1.80 -5.01
N TYR A 595 -11.42 1.42 -6.26
CA TYR A 595 -10.09 0.98 -6.68
C TYR A 595 -9.46 1.97 -7.66
N ARG A 596 -8.12 2.07 -7.62
CA ARG A 596 -7.32 2.95 -8.48
C ARG A 596 -6.11 2.20 -9.02
N ALA A 597 -5.58 2.67 -10.15
CA ALA A 597 -4.31 2.20 -10.67
C ALA A 597 -3.16 2.75 -9.82
N PHE A 598 -2.22 1.88 -9.43
CA PHE A 598 -1.00 2.22 -8.72
C PHE A 598 0.21 1.75 -9.54
N PRO A 599 1.17 2.65 -9.84
CA PRO A 599 2.33 2.28 -10.64
C PRO A 599 3.13 1.14 -9.99
N ASN A 600 3.36 0.05 -10.73
CA ASN A 600 4.07 -1.12 -10.20
C ASN A 600 5.54 -0.74 -9.90
N PRO A 601 6.00 -0.73 -8.63
CA PRO A 601 7.36 -0.34 -8.29
C PRO A 601 8.40 -1.37 -8.75
N LEU A 602 8.02 -2.64 -8.93
CA LEU A 602 8.95 -3.70 -9.35
C LEU A 602 9.50 -3.48 -10.77
N THR A 603 8.76 -2.73 -11.60
CA THR A 603 9.20 -2.34 -12.95
C THR A 603 10.48 -1.49 -12.91
N LYS A 604 10.79 -0.85 -11.77
CA LYS A 604 12.03 -0.08 -11.58
C LYS A 604 13.30 -0.93 -11.54
N TYR A 605 13.18 -2.25 -11.51
CA TYR A 605 14.31 -3.13 -11.79
C TYR A 605 14.97 -2.81 -13.16
N PHE A 606 14.18 -2.32 -14.12
CA PHE A 606 14.63 -1.93 -15.46
C PHE A 606 14.75 -0.41 -15.65
N PHE A 607 14.67 0.38 -14.57
CA PHE A 607 14.75 1.83 -14.64
C PHE A 607 16.18 2.30 -14.95
N CYS A 608 16.34 3.07 -16.03
CA CYS A 608 17.59 3.68 -16.43
C CYS A 608 17.76 5.07 -15.79
N GLU A 609 18.58 5.16 -14.76
CA GLU A 609 18.92 6.43 -14.12
C GLU A 609 19.62 7.39 -15.08
N ASN A 610 20.51 6.93 -15.96
CA ASN A 610 21.20 7.82 -16.91
C ASN A 610 20.27 8.58 -17.86
N LEU A 611 19.08 8.03 -18.15
CA LEU A 611 18.10 8.67 -19.03
C LEU A 611 17.08 9.53 -18.29
N ILE A 612 16.75 9.21 -17.03
CA ILE A 612 15.65 9.86 -16.30
C ILE A 612 16.10 10.58 -15.03
N LYS A 613 17.21 10.15 -14.42
CA LYS A 613 17.81 10.72 -13.20
C LYS A 613 19.34 10.76 -13.29
N PRO A 614 19.90 11.52 -14.26
CA PRO A 614 21.35 11.59 -14.41
C PRO A 614 22.00 12.16 -13.14
N GLN A 615 23.10 11.54 -12.72
CA GLN A 615 23.85 11.93 -11.51
C GLN A 615 24.95 12.96 -11.79
N THR A 616 25.07 13.44 -13.04
CA THR A 616 26.10 14.39 -13.47
C THR A 616 25.51 15.46 -14.40
N MET A 617 26.11 16.64 -14.35
CA MET A 617 25.83 17.77 -15.26
C MET A 617 26.83 17.87 -16.42
N GLU A 618 27.81 16.97 -16.46
CA GLU A 618 28.79 16.88 -17.55
C GLU A 618 28.18 16.23 -18.81
N ALA A 619 28.93 16.28 -19.92
CA ALA A 619 28.51 15.62 -21.16
C ALA A 619 28.51 14.08 -20.97
N MET A 620 27.36 13.46 -21.19
CA MET A 620 27.17 12.01 -21.04
C MET A 620 27.35 11.25 -22.38
N TYR A 621 27.37 12.00 -23.48
CA TYR A 621 27.55 11.50 -24.83
C TYR A 621 28.31 12.53 -25.68
N SER A 622 29.19 12.04 -26.56
CA SER A 622 29.95 12.87 -27.51
C SER A 622 30.31 12.07 -28.76
N ARG A 623 29.89 12.50 -29.94
CA ARG A 623 30.23 11.83 -31.20
C ARG A 623 30.57 12.81 -32.30
N TYR A 624 31.66 12.53 -33.01
CA TYR A 624 32.05 13.24 -34.22
C TYR A 624 31.34 12.66 -35.45
N PHE A 625 30.78 13.52 -36.29
CA PHE A 625 30.11 13.20 -37.55
C PHE A 625 30.97 13.72 -38.72
N PRO A 626 31.80 12.86 -39.35
CA PRO A 626 32.82 13.32 -40.31
C PRO A 626 32.26 13.98 -41.56
N LYS A 627 31.05 13.61 -41.99
CA LYS A 627 30.45 14.13 -43.21
C LYS A 627 29.99 15.58 -43.06
N GLU A 628 29.48 15.92 -41.88
CA GLU A 628 29.01 17.25 -41.53
C GLU A 628 30.09 18.10 -40.84
N ASP A 629 31.21 17.49 -40.46
CA ASP A 629 32.32 18.09 -39.70
C ASP A 629 31.85 18.75 -38.40
N ILE A 630 31.06 18.00 -37.63
CA ILE A 630 30.52 18.45 -36.35
C ILE A 630 30.75 17.42 -35.25
N THR A 631 30.92 17.90 -34.03
CA THR A 631 30.83 17.08 -32.81
C THR A 631 29.52 17.40 -32.11
N ILE A 632 28.73 16.36 -31.85
CA ILE A 632 27.50 16.48 -31.07
C ILE A 632 27.74 15.95 -29.67
N THR A 633 27.47 16.76 -28.66
CA THR A 633 27.48 16.38 -27.24
C THR A 633 26.07 16.46 -26.65
N ILE A 634 25.78 15.62 -25.67
CA ILE A 634 24.52 15.66 -24.90
C ILE A 634 24.88 15.72 -23.42
N ARG A 635 24.31 16.70 -22.72
CA ARG A 635 24.48 16.91 -21.27
C ARG A 635 23.12 17.07 -20.60
N SER A 636 23.05 16.79 -19.30
CA SER A 636 21.82 17.02 -18.53
C SER A 636 21.39 18.48 -18.60
N PHE A 637 20.07 18.70 -18.62
CA PHE A 637 19.48 20.02 -18.42
C PHE A 637 19.79 20.53 -17.01
N ASP A 638 20.22 21.78 -16.92
CA ASP A 638 20.42 22.51 -15.68
C ASP A 638 19.43 23.67 -15.65
N ILE A 639 18.47 23.62 -14.72
CA ILE A 639 17.39 24.60 -14.66
C ILE A 639 17.89 26.03 -14.42
N ASP A 640 19.01 26.22 -13.72
CA ASP A 640 19.53 27.56 -13.42
C ASP A 640 20.30 28.16 -14.61
N ARG A 641 20.80 27.31 -15.52
CA ARG A 641 21.54 27.71 -16.73
C ARG A 641 20.69 27.76 -17.99
N ASP A 642 19.83 26.77 -18.17
CA ASP A 642 19.25 26.41 -19.47
C ASP A 642 17.76 26.81 -19.60
N LEU A 643 17.09 27.22 -18.52
CA LEU A 643 15.64 27.49 -18.53
C LEU A 643 15.24 28.60 -19.51
N GLU A 644 15.90 29.75 -19.49
CA GLU A 644 15.62 30.87 -20.40
C GLU A 644 15.88 30.48 -21.86
N LEU A 645 16.96 29.74 -22.12
CA LEU A 645 17.29 29.25 -23.46
C LEU A 645 16.18 28.34 -24.00
N VAL A 646 15.72 27.39 -23.19
CA VAL A 646 14.66 26.46 -23.58
C VAL A 646 13.31 27.17 -23.70
N HIS A 647 13.05 28.18 -22.87
CA HIS A 647 11.88 29.07 -22.99
C HIS A 647 11.88 29.76 -24.36
N ASP A 648 12.99 30.35 -24.78
CA ASP A 648 13.14 30.96 -26.10
C ASP A 648 12.89 29.95 -27.22
N TRP A 649 13.38 28.70 -27.08
CA TRP A 649 13.18 27.65 -28.07
C TRP A 649 11.71 27.24 -28.21
N PHE A 650 10.97 27.08 -27.11
CA PHE A 650 9.54 26.77 -27.17
C PHE A 650 8.70 27.91 -27.75
N ASN A 651 9.17 29.15 -27.64
CA ASN A 651 8.51 30.33 -28.21
C ASN A 651 8.77 30.56 -29.70
N GLN A 652 9.57 29.71 -30.36
CA GLN A 652 9.78 29.80 -31.80
C GLN A 652 8.55 29.31 -32.59
N GLU A 653 8.26 29.97 -33.73
CA GLU A 653 7.06 29.72 -34.53
C GLU A 653 6.86 28.25 -34.97
N HIS A 654 7.94 27.50 -35.21
CA HIS A 654 7.82 26.08 -35.59
C HIS A 654 7.59 25.14 -34.39
N ALA A 655 7.91 25.58 -33.17
CA ALA A 655 7.79 24.77 -31.95
C ALA A 655 6.39 24.85 -31.35
N LYS A 656 5.77 26.05 -31.34
CA LYS A 656 4.42 26.32 -30.79
C LYS A 656 3.36 25.27 -31.12
N PRO A 657 3.08 24.92 -32.39
CA PRO A 657 2.00 24.00 -32.72
C PRO A 657 2.25 22.56 -32.23
N ILE A 658 3.50 22.19 -31.97
CA ILE A 658 3.91 20.82 -31.61
C ILE A 658 4.00 20.69 -30.09
N TRP A 659 4.69 21.63 -29.43
CA TRP A 659 5.02 21.53 -28.01
C TRP A 659 3.98 22.17 -27.10
N LYS A 660 3.32 23.26 -27.53
CA LYS A 660 2.36 24.01 -26.70
C LYS A 660 2.92 24.45 -25.33
N MET A 661 4.23 24.75 -25.29
CA MET A 661 4.97 25.20 -24.09
C MET A 661 5.42 26.66 -24.20
N ASP A 662 4.84 27.43 -25.12
CA ASP A 662 5.10 28.86 -25.37
C ASP A 662 4.43 29.81 -24.35
N GLY A 663 4.17 29.31 -23.14
CA GLY A 663 3.57 30.06 -22.05
C GLY A 663 4.56 30.95 -21.28
N PRO A 664 4.11 31.56 -20.17
CA PRO A 664 4.98 32.33 -19.29
C PRO A 664 6.12 31.48 -18.72
N ILE A 665 7.32 32.07 -18.59
CA ILE A 665 8.50 31.36 -18.07
C ILE A 665 8.28 30.76 -16.66
N LYS A 666 7.45 31.40 -15.82
CA LYS A 666 7.02 30.87 -14.50
C LYS A 666 6.36 29.49 -14.62
N ALA A 667 5.51 29.29 -15.63
CA ALA A 667 4.83 28.01 -15.86
C ALA A 667 5.82 26.94 -16.36
N LEU A 668 6.78 27.34 -17.20
CA LEU A 668 7.85 26.45 -17.65
C LEU A 668 8.79 26.04 -16.51
N GLU A 669 9.10 26.98 -15.61
CA GLU A 669 9.88 26.70 -14.40
C GLU A 669 9.16 25.68 -13.52
N LEU A 670 7.86 25.86 -13.25
CA LEU A 670 7.06 24.91 -12.49
C LEU A 670 7.08 23.52 -13.14
N PHE A 671 6.93 23.46 -14.47
CA PHE A 671 7.04 22.21 -15.22
C PHE A 671 8.38 21.51 -14.95
N TYR A 672 9.52 22.18 -15.15
CA TYR A 672 10.82 21.54 -14.93
C TYR A 672 11.12 21.23 -13.46
N ARG A 673 10.67 22.06 -12.51
CA ARG A 673 10.79 21.78 -11.06
C ARG A 673 9.99 20.56 -10.61
N THR A 674 8.99 20.14 -11.38
CA THR A 674 8.23 18.91 -11.14
C THR A 674 8.72 17.72 -11.98
N LEU A 675 9.26 18.00 -13.17
CA LEU A 675 9.87 17.01 -14.07
C LEU A 675 11.14 16.39 -13.47
N ILE A 676 12.09 17.24 -13.07
CA ILE A 676 13.43 16.84 -12.60
C ILE A 676 13.39 15.85 -11.43
N PRO A 677 12.58 16.04 -10.37
CA PRO A 677 12.51 15.06 -9.31
C PRO A 677 11.64 13.84 -9.67
N GLY A 678 10.92 13.87 -10.80
CA GLY A 678 10.02 12.84 -11.30
C GLY A 678 10.71 11.55 -11.76
N ASP A 679 9.91 10.56 -12.18
CA ASP A 679 10.40 9.28 -12.74
C ASP A 679 9.89 9.02 -14.16
N ALA A 680 9.21 9.99 -14.77
CA ALA A 680 8.58 9.82 -16.08
C ALA A 680 9.52 10.19 -17.22
N SER A 681 10.28 11.28 -17.07
CA SER A 681 11.11 11.84 -18.13
C SER A 681 12.14 12.81 -17.55
N HIS A 682 13.20 13.07 -18.31
CA HIS A 682 14.19 14.10 -18.01
C HIS A 682 14.59 14.83 -19.28
N SER A 683 15.05 16.08 -19.15
CA SER A 683 15.47 16.91 -20.28
C SER A 683 16.99 16.96 -20.39
N PHE A 684 17.49 16.99 -21.63
CA PHE A 684 18.91 17.10 -21.92
C PHE A 684 19.15 18.14 -23.00
N ILE A 685 20.26 18.84 -22.90
CA ILE A 685 20.71 19.80 -23.92
C ILE A 685 21.72 19.13 -24.83
N GLY A 686 21.43 19.22 -26.12
CA GLY A 686 22.31 18.84 -27.20
C GLY A 686 23.09 20.05 -27.73
N GLU A 687 24.40 19.91 -27.80
CA GLU A 687 25.29 20.94 -28.32
C GLU A 687 25.97 20.45 -29.60
N ILE A 688 26.16 21.37 -30.55
CA ILE A 688 26.89 21.14 -31.78
C ILE A 688 28.13 22.03 -31.73
N ASN A 689 29.32 21.42 -31.74
CA ASN A 689 30.59 22.12 -31.56
C ASN A 689 30.61 23.03 -30.31
N GLY A 690 29.99 22.56 -29.21
CA GLY A 690 29.90 23.29 -27.94
C GLY A 690 28.83 24.37 -27.86
N VAL A 691 27.96 24.50 -28.88
CA VAL A 691 26.84 25.47 -28.88
C VAL A 691 25.52 24.73 -28.73
N PRO A 692 24.67 25.06 -27.73
CA PRO A 692 23.32 24.50 -27.60
C PRO A 692 22.48 24.68 -28.86
N ASN A 693 21.93 23.58 -29.38
CA ASN A 693 21.20 23.56 -30.65
C ASN A 693 19.88 22.77 -30.59
N PHE A 694 19.74 21.83 -29.67
CA PHE A 694 18.54 21.01 -29.54
C PHE A 694 18.33 20.57 -28.09
N THR A 695 17.10 20.16 -27.77
CA THR A 695 16.79 19.44 -26.53
C THR A 695 16.20 18.07 -26.89
N ILE A 696 16.55 17.07 -26.08
CA ILE A 696 15.90 15.77 -26.09
C ILE A 696 15.28 15.51 -24.72
N GLU A 697 14.12 14.86 -24.72
CA GLU A 697 13.43 14.48 -23.50
C GLU A 697 13.14 12.98 -23.53
N PRO A 698 14.09 12.12 -23.15
CA PRO A 698 13.83 10.72 -22.90
C PRO A 698 12.72 10.56 -21.86
N TYR A 699 11.81 9.64 -22.12
CA TYR A 699 10.71 9.31 -21.21
C TYR A 699 10.55 7.80 -21.09
N TRP A 700 9.98 7.37 -19.96
CA TRP A 700 9.77 5.98 -19.62
C TRP A 700 8.26 5.66 -19.63
N PRO A 701 7.75 4.91 -20.64
CA PRO A 701 6.34 4.54 -20.76
C PRO A 701 5.71 3.92 -19.49
N MET A 702 6.51 3.29 -18.62
CA MET A 702 6.01 2.73 -17.36
C MET A 702 5.54 3.81 -16.36
N ARG A 703 5.90 5.07 -16.57
CA ARG A 703 5.48 6.23 -15.77
C ARG A 703 4.88 7.36 -16.61
N ASP A 704 5.04 7.32 -17.93
CA ASP A 704 4.39 8.23 -18.87
C ASP A 704 2.98 7.76 -19.27
N GLY A 705 2.11 8.70 -19.63
CA GLY A 705 0.74 8.42 -20.08
C GLY A 705 0.64 7.54 -21.33
N VAL A 706 1.64 7.57 -22.23
CA VAL A 706 1.65 6.75 -23.45
C VAL A 706 1.68 5.26 -23.15
N GLY A 707 2.25 4.83 -22.02
CA GLY A 707 2.29 3.42 -21.64
C GLY A 707 0.94 2.83 -21.27
N ALA A 708 -0.09 3.66 -21.07
CA ALA A 708 -1.47 3.20 -20.93
C ALA A 708 -2.15 2.92 -22.28
N CYS A 709 -1.55 3.35 -23.40
CA CYS A 709 -2.14 3.23 -24.74
C CYS A 709 -1.68 1.96 -25.50
N TYR A 710 -0.72 1.20 -24.96
CA TYR A 710 -0.23 -0.06 -25.52
C TYR A 710 0.36 -0.96 -24.43
N GLU A 711 0.70 -2.21 -24.76
CA GLU A 711 1.39 -3.13 -23.85
C GLU A 711 2.87 -2.72 -23.71
N ALA A 712 3.12 -1.74 -22.85
CA ALA A 712 4.46 -1.25 -22.55
C ALA A 712 5.30 -2.28 -21.81
N LEU A 713 6.56 -2.45 -22.23
CA LEU A 713 7.55 -3.24 -21.50
C LEU A 713 8.38 -2.32 -20.60
N SER A 714 8.87 -2.85 -19.49
CA SER A 714 9.72 -2.11 -18.55
C SER A 714 11.04 -1.63 -19.16
N THR A 715 11.48 -2.24 -20.26
CA THR A 715 12.68 -1.88 -21.04
C THR A 715 12.40 -0.89 -22.19
N ASP A 716 11.15 -0.47 -22.37
CA ASP A 716 10.79 0.51 -23.39
C ASP A 716 11.17 1.90 -22.94
N TYR A 717 11.70 2.70 -23.84
CA TYR A 717 11.90 4.14 -23.66
C TYR A 717 11.35 4.86 -24.88
N GLY A 718 11.07 6.14 -24.76
CA GLY A 718 10.87 7.02 -25.90
C GLY A 718 11.68 8.29 -25.72
N SER A 719 11.67 9.16 -26.72
CA SER A 719 12.29 10.48 -26.57
C SER A 719 11.63 11.51 -27.47
N HIS A 720 11.33 12.67 -26.92
CA HIS A 720 10.98 13.84 -27.72
C HIS A 720 12.24 14.56 -28.18
N LEU A 721 12.19 15.22 -29.35
CA LEU A 721 13.30 15.98 -29.91
C LEU A 721 12.80 17.34 -30.40
N LEU A 722 13.37 18.42 -29.89
CA LEU A 722 13.22 19.77 -30.41
C LEU A 722 14.57 20.27 -30.94
N ILE A 723 14.61 20.61 -32.21
CA ILE A 723 15.74 21.31 -32.82
C ILE A 723 15.38 22.78 -32.94
N ALA A 724 16.18 23.64 -32.30
CA ALA A 724 15.89 25.07 -32.21
C ALA A 724 16.25 25.84 -33.50
N PRO A 725 17.46 25.72 -34.09
CA PRO A 725 17.75 26.44 -35.32
C PRO A 725 16.82 26.03 -36.47
N THR A 726 16.30 27.03 -37.17
CA THR A 726 15.54 26.82 -38.42
C THR A 726 16.41 26.98 -39.67
N GLU A 727 17.57 27.64 -39.52
CA GLU A 727 18.57 27.86 -40.57
C GLU A 727 19.16 26.53 -41.07
N LYS A 728 19.13 26.32 -42.39
CA LYS A 728 19.43 25.03 -43.02
C LYS A 728 20.85 24.52 -42.75
N ASP A 729 21.82 25.43 -42.67
CA ASP A 729 23.24 25.19 -42.40
C ASP A 729 23.55 24.95 -40.91
N LYS A 730 22.59 25.20 -40.01
CA LYS A 730 22.73 25.00 -38.56
C LYS A 730 21.84 23.90 -37.99
N LYS A 731 20.84 23.44 -38.74
CA LYS A 731 19.76 22.57 -38.23
C LYS A 731 20.13 21.09 -38.08
N PHE A 732 21.24 20.61 -38.67
CA PHE A 732 21.82 19.24 -38.64
C PHE A 732 20.88 18.08 -38.21
N SER A 733 19.66 18.00 -38.77
CA SER A 733 18.57 17.27 -38.08
C SER A 733 18.77 15.76 -38.02
N PHE A 734 19.39 15.20 -39.06
CA PHE A 734 19.61 13.77 -39.14
C PHE A 734 20.73 13.30 -38.21
N PRO A 735 21.93 13.93 -38.20
CA PRO A 735 22.93 13.72 -37.14
C PRO A 735 22.38 13.87 -35.72
N THR A 736 21.55 14.88 -35.47
CA THR A 736 20.89 15.07 -34.16
C THR A 736 19.99 13.88 -33.79
N GLY A 737 19.16 13.41 -34.72
CA GLY A 737 18.31 12.24 -34.49
C GLY A 737 19.12 10.95 -34.26
N GLN A 738 20.25 10.79 -34.94
CA GLN A 738 21.18 9.68 -34.68
C GLN A 738 21.81 9.80 -33.30
N ALA A 739 22.31 10.98 -32.92
CA ALA A 739 22.89 11.21 -31.59
C ALA A 739 21.90 10.92 -30.45
N MET A 740 20.63 11.28 -30.62
CA MET A 740 19.56 10.94 -29.67
C MET A 740 19.40 9.42 -29.52
N LEU A 741 19.29 8.69 -30.64
CA LEU A 741 19.14 7.23 -30.60
C LEU A 741 20.40 6.53 -30.10
N ASP A 742 21.58 7.03 -30.46
CA ASP A 742 22.86 6.56 -29.94
C ASP A 742 22.87 6.68 -28.41
N PHE A 743 22.50 7.84 -27.87
CA PHE A 743 22.45 8.08 -26.42
C PHE A 743 21.45 7.17 -25.70
N VAL A 744 20.25 6.98 -26.26
CA VAL A 744 19.22 6.09 -25.69
C VAL A 744 19.67 4.63 -25.74
N PHE A 745 20.22 4.16 -26.86
CA PHE A 745 20.65 2.76 -27.03
C PHE A 745 22.04 2.45 -26.47
N ASP A 746 22.81 3.46 -26.05
CA ASP A 746 24.02 3.28 -25.22
C ASP A 746 23.68 2.60 -23.89
N GLN A 747 22.42 2.69 -23.45
CA GLN A 747 21.93 2.05 -22.24
C GLN A 747 21.52 0.60 -22.53
N SER A 748 22.24 -0.35 -21.94
CA SER A 748 22.05 -1.79 -22.17
C SER A 748 20.64 -2.30 -21.82
N ILE A 749 19.98 -1.65 -20.85
CA ILE A 749 18.64 -1.96 -20.37
C ILE A 749 17.54 -1.62 -21.37
N VAL A 750 17.81 -0.75 -22.36
CA VAL A 750 16.81 -0.27 -23.33
C VAL A 750 16.68 -1.27 -24.46
N GLY A 751 15.48 -1.85 -24.60
CA GLY A 751 15.16 -2.80 -25.67
C GLY A 751 14.66 -2.12 -26.95
N LYS A 752 13.83 -1.08 -26.81
CA LYS A 752 13.32 -0.30 -27.93
C LYS A 752 13.10 1.17 -27.55
N CYS A 753 13.26 2.03 -28.54
CA CYS A 753 12.85 3.43 -28.49
C CYS A 753 11.51 3.58 -29.24
N ILE A 754 10.48 4.07 -28.56
CA ILE A 754 9.14 4.29 -29.11
C ILE A 754 8.98 5.75 -29.56
N GLY A 755 8.02 5.98 -30.45
CA GLY A 755 7.64 7.31 -30.91
C GLY A 755 6.14 7.41 -31.16
N GLU A 756 5.58 8.58 -30.87
CA GLU A 756 4.15 8.87 -30.75
C GLU A 756 3.81 10.22 -31.42
N ALA A 757 4.37 10.44 -32.61
CA ALA A 757 4.11 11.62 -33.42
C ALA A 757 2.63 11.70 -33.84
N ALA A 758 2.09 12.92 -33.91
CA ALA A 758 0.71 13.13 -34.35
C ALA A 758 0.47 12.58 -35.76
N VAL A 759 -0.72 12.04 -36.02
CA VAL A 759 -1.05 11.35 -37.29
C VAL A 759 -0.83 12.23 -38.53
N GLU A 760 -1.08 13.53 -38.40
CA GLU A 760 -0.92 14.53 -39.44
C GLU A 760 0.54 14.92 -39.74
N SER A 761 1.49 14.54 -38.87
CA SER A 761 2.88 14.98 -38.96
C SER A 761 3.72 14.17 -39.97
N ARG A 762 3.44 14.35 -41.26
CA ARG A 762 4.16 13.68 -42.37
C ARG A 762 5.68 13.83 -42.27
N ALA A 763 6.16 15.01 -41.86
CA ALA A 763 7.59 15.29 -41.71
C ALA A 763 8.23 14.38 -40.64
N MET A 764 7.57 14.21 -39.49
CA MET A 764 8.05 13.34 -38.41
C MET A 764 8.00 11.86 -38.81
N HIS A 765 6.97 11.44 -39.55
CA HIS A 765 6.90 10.05 -40.06
C HIS A 765 8.06 9.72 -41.01
N MET A 766 8.38 10.63 -41.94
CA MET A 766 9.54 10.47 -42.83
C MET A 766 10.85 10.49 -42.04
N PHE A 767 10.98 11.38 -41.05
CA PHE A 767 12.17 11.49 -40.21
C PHE A 767 12.41 10.21 -39.39
N GLY A 768 11.39 9.73 -38.67
CA GLY A 768 11.47 8.49 -37.89
C GLY A 768 11.77 7.27 -38.77
N THR A 769 11.12 7.15 -39.93
CA THR A 769 11.40 6.05 -40.89
C THR A 769 12.87 6.06 -41.33
N ARG A 770 13.44 7.24 -41.58
CA ARG A 770 14.87 7.38 -41.91
C ARG A 770 15.77 6.96 -40.75
N LEU A 771 15.38 7.22 -39.50
CA LEU A 771 16.10 6.77 -38.29
C LEU A 771 15.90 5.29 -37.95
N GLY A 772 14.96 4.59 -38.57
CA GLY A 772 14.75 3.15 -38.36
C GLY A 772 13.47 2.78 -37.61
N TYR A 773 12.64 3.77 -37.25
CA TYR A 773 11.32 3.52 -36.69
C TYR A 773 10.39 2.85 -37.70
N ARG A 774 9.54 1.93 -37.21
CA ARG A 774 8.51 1.24 -37.99
C ARG A 774 7.14 1.45 -37.35
N TYR A 775 6.14 1.72 -38.20
CA TYR A 775 4.73 1.86 -37.80
C TYR A 775 4.20 0.61 -37.07
N GLN A 776 3.41 0.83 -36.02
CA GLN A 776 2.71 -0.23 -35.28
C GLN A 776 1.19 -0.10 -35.43
N LYS A 777 0.64 0.98 -34.88
CA LYS A 777 -0.79 1.30 -34.90
C LYS A 777 -1.02 2.77 -34.61
N VAL A 778 -2.24 3.26 -34.80
CA VAL A 778 -2.68 4.54 -34.25
C VAL A 778 -3.15 4.32 -32.81
N ILE A 779 -2.75 5.22 -31.91
CA ILE A 779 -3.20 5.26 -30.51
C ILE A 779 -3.91 6.58 -30.23
N GLU A 780 -4.91 6.51 -29.34
CA GLU A 780 -5.60 7.69 -28.82
C GLU A 780 -4.94 8.11 -27.51
N MET A 781 -4.51 9.37 -27.45
CA MET A 781 -3.97 10.02 -26.26
C MET A 781 -4.90 11.18 -25.88
N PRO A 782 -4.93 11.63 -24.61
CA PRO A 782 -5.90 12.64 -24.14
C PRO A 782 -5.97 13.94 -24.97
N HIS A 783 -4.89 14.29 -25.66
CA HIS A 783 -4.72 15.55 -26.38
C HIS A 783 -4.34 15.40 -27.86
N LYS A 784 -4.19 14.17 -28.38
CA LYS A 784 -3.84 13.90 -29.79
C LYS A 784 -4.17 12.46 -30.22
N MET A 785 -4.40 12.28 -31.52
CA MET A 785 -4.26 10.97 -32.17
C MET A 785 -2.80 10.81 -32.61
N ALA A 786 -2.14 9.76 -32.14
CA ALA A 786 -0.72 9.54 -32.38
C ALA A 786 -0.45 8.27 -33.18
N THR A 787 0.56 8.30 -34.03
CA THR A 787 1.09 7.13 -34.71
C THR A 787 2.15 6.49 -33.83
N LEU A 788 1.84 5.32 -33.24
CA LEU A 788 2.79 4.56 -32.47
C LEU A 788 3.80 3.90 -33.41
N THR A 789 5.08 4.16 -33.17
CA THR A 789 6.20 3.60 -33.92
C THR A 789 7.21 2.98 -32.96
N PHE A 790 7.86 1.90 -33.39
CA PHE A 790 8.93 1.26 -32.64
C PHE A 790 10.23 1.33 -33.43
N CYS A 791 11.32 1.62 -32.75
CA CYS A 791 12.68 1.38 -33.20
C CYS A 791 13.34 0.41 -32.21
N TYR A 792 13.54 -0.84 -32.59
CA TYR A 792 14.33 -1.76 -31.77
C TYR A 792 15.82 -1.43 -31.94
N ARG A 793 16.60 -1.61 -30.88
CA ARG A 793 18.04 -1.36 -30.87
C ARG A 793 18.75 -2.11 -32.01
N GLU A 794 18.35 -3.35 -32.25
CA GLU A 794 18.90 -4.19 -33.30
C GLU A 794 18.58 -3.65 -34.70
N TRP A 795 17.37 -3.11 -34.91
CA TRP A 795 17.00 -2.47 -36.18
C TRP A 795 17.82 -1.22 -36.45
N TYR A 796 18.07 -0.43 -35.40
CA TYR A 796 18.88 0.77 -35.49
C TYR A 796 20.34 0.44 -35.83
N TRP A 797 20.95 -0.52 -35.12
CA TRP A 797 22.32 -0.95 -35.36
C TRP A 797 22.53 -1.68 -36.70
N GLU A 798 21.54 -2.42 -37.19
CA GLU A 798 21.58 -3.00 -38.54
C GLU A 798 21.63 -1.89 -39.60
N LYS A 799 20.87 -0.81 -39.40
CA LYS A 799 20.80 0.31 -40.32
C LYS A 799 22.03 1.24 -40.23
N PHE A 800 22.61 1.39 -39.04
CA PHE A 800 23.77 2.24 -38.77
C PHE A 800 24.84 1.47 -37.97
N PRO A 801 25.63 0.61 -38.64
CA PRO A 801 26.65 -0.21 -37.98
C PRO A 801 27.71 0.59 -37.22
N GLU A 802 28.00 1.81 -37.66
CA GLU A 802 28.92 2.74 -37.00
C GLU A 802 28.44 3.15 -35.59
N ALA A 803 27.13 3.20 -35.36
CA ALA A 803 26.57 3.49 -34.03
C ALA A 803 26.85 2.34 -33.05
N LYS A 804 26.76 1.09 -33.53
CA LYS A 804 27.10 -0.10 -32.74
C LYS A 804 28.59 -0.13 -32.39
N ALA A 805 29.46 0.17 -33.35
CA ALA A 805 30.89 0.23 -33.12
C ALA A 805 31.26 1.29 -32.07
N TYR A 806 30.63 2.46 -32.13
CA TYR A 806 30.81 3.52 -31.14
C TYR A 806 30.37 3.07 -29.73
N ALA A 807 29.18 2.49 -29.60
CA ALA A 807 28.70 1.97 -28.31
C ALA A 807 29.66 0.92 -27.72
N MET A 808 30.16 -0.02 -28.54
CA MET A 808 31.09 -1.07 -28.11
C MET A 808 32.46 -0.52 -27.68
N LEU A 809 32.99 0.50 -28.35
CA LEU A 809 34.26 1.13 -27.98
C LEU A 809 34.18 1.82 -26.61
N LYS A 810 33.05 2.47 -26.31
CA LYS A 810 32.80 3.10 -25.02
C LYS A 810 32.77 2.07 -23.90
N THR A 811 32.07 0.95 -24.08
CA THR A 811 32.04 -0.14 -23.09
C THR A 811 33.43 -0.72 -22.80
N ALA A 812 34.24 -0.92 -23.85
CA ALA A 812 35.60 -1.44 -23.69
C ALA A 812 36.56 -0.48 -22.96
N GLN A 813 36.36 0.85 -23.08
CA GLN A 813 37.16 1.83 -22.33
C GLN A 813 36.86 1.79 -20.83
N PHE A 814 35.60 1.59 -20.43
CA PHE A 814 35.23 1.43 -19.01
C PHE A 814 35.72 0.11 -18.41
N GLU A 815 35.71 -1.00 -19.16
CA GLU A 815 36.26 -2.28 -18.68
C GLU A 815 37.79 -2.27 -18.51
N THR A 816 38.51 -1.36 -19.19
CA THR A 816 39.96 -1.21 -19.01
C THR A 816 40.37 -0.24 -17.90
N GLU A 817 39.45 0.59 -17.39
CA GLU A 817 39.71 1.50 -16.26
C GLU A 817 39.30 0.90 -14.90
N GLU A 818 38.58 -0.23 -14.88
CA GLU A 818 38.26 -1.02 -13.68
C GLU A 818 38.98 -2.40 -13.61
N ILE A 819 40.24 -2.48 -14.04
CA ILE A 819 41.15 -3.61 -13.73
C ILE A 819 42.30 -3.18 -12.83
#